data_AF-A0A8H3TXN5-F1
#
_entry.id   AF-A0A8H3TXN5-F1
#
_cell.length_a   1.000
_cell.length_b   1.000
_cell.length_c   1.000
_cell.angle_alpha   90.00
_cell.angle_beta   90.00
_cell.angle_gamma   90.00
#
_symmetry.space_group_name_H-M   'P 1'
#
loop_
_entity.id
_entity.type
_entity.pdbx_description
1 polymer ?
#
loop_
_entity_poly.entity_id
_entity_poly.type
_entity_poly.pdbx_seq_one_letter_code
_entity_poly.pdbx_strand_id
1 'polypeptide(L)'
;MLRPKPGAIVRLLSPPPPAAPAARANPTFPLEFHKRRKGVGYYLALAVVGVVFSSTWVAAAWIVWYAVRGKDVRGVSGVLAFIGLVVAVAEVLFFLYQRYIISIIQRPAPPSTLTPDECRAFFIKMLQTGMTDDAGGAESVPSASEIQERLEDAIDLVREDSPSSTDVSEDPASSATTVVDTSSPTLRHRKPSTRTNEASSAHKGTGTPMVKLHRLASADPRAIEFREKMRNWFGRRPWDTITRPVVLHWLAWSCCNLSYAEASRSPVQMTLLEASLDLLEARTGTTFPDPDPEPAEEDTHVGRLARGRVRDVGKLMRLTLDPVNTRTRPLGVYAARAGMDWWLKRGVYRRMGFEVYREGDLEYLLRIPPEWTPEKQDSEGWDPIVYIHGLGFGLVSLQNIHVLQSLVHRLPHNPLIVPIQPHISMHIFHPRHLKPPSRGETTAAIRAICARWGFWPAERLSRESLAGHNARGSNVDSPRRGIVVFSHSNGSIAHGWLIKDCPEMILRSALVDPVVFCLWEGDVCYNFCYREPHNTIELLLHWFIASEIGIATSIQRHFDWSANTLFHDEIPHAHDPRRTLVVLGGEDVIIDAWRVKGYLNRHGMRESIVFDSLANHGEGLRGDALERIIKFLKGQA
;
A
#
# COMPACT_ATOMS: atom_id res chain seq x y z
N MET A 1 -28.96 53.24 36.21
CA MET A 1 -27.95 52.19 36.46
C MET A 1 -28.46 50.88 35.88
N LEU A 2 -28.04 50.51 34.68
CA LEU A 2 -28.41 49.26 33.99
C LEU A 2 -27.19 48.31 34.02
N ARG A 3 -27.38 47.12 34.58
CA ARG A 3 -26.36 46.06 34.65
C ARG A 3 -26.05 45.50 33.25
N PRO A 4 -24.78 45.20 32.89
CA PRO A 4 -24.46 44.59 31.61
C PRO A 4 -24.75 43.09 31.61
N LYS A 5 -25.15 42.56 30.44
CA LYS A 5 -25.44 41.13 30.22
C LYS A 5 -24.16 40.28 30.26
N PRO A 6 -24.21 39.06 30.83
CA PRO A 6 -23.08 38.14 30.82
C PRO A 6 -22.88 37.59 29.40
N GLY A 7 -21.72 37.88 28.81
CA GLY A 7 -21.38 37.44 27.45
C GLY A 7 -20.39 38.36 26.72
N ALA A 8 -20.22 39.60 27.18
CA ALA A 8 -19.33 40.56 26.54
C ALA A 8 -17.83 40.29 26.76
N ILE A 9 -17.45 39.59 27.83
CA ILE A 9 -16.04 39.32 28.18
C ILE A 9 -15.47 38.10 27.44
N VAL A 10 -16.31 37.16 27.01
CA VAL A 10 -15.86 35.95 26.28
C VAL A 10 -15.51 36.24 24.81
N ARG A 11 -16.05 37.34 24.26
CA ARG A 11 -15.79 37.76 22.87
C ARG A 11 -14.46 38.49 22.66
N LEU A 12 -13.80 38.94 23.74
CA LEU A 12 -12.51 39.64 23.69
C LEU A 12 -11.28 38.71 23.84
N LEU A 13 -11.49 37.44 24.20
CA LEU A 13 -10.44 36.43 24.40
C LEU A 13 -10.50 35.26 23.40
N SER A 14 -11.45 35.28 22.47
CA SER A 14 -11.52 34.28 21.41
C SER A 14 -10.69 34.78 20.22
N PRO A 15 -9.68 34.02 19.73
CA PRO A 15 -9.04 34.37 18.47
C PRO A 15 -10.12 34.45 17.38
N PRO A 16 -9.98 35.35 16.38
CA PRO A 16 -10.92 35.38 15.28
C PRO A 16 -10.99 33.98 14.66
N PRO A 17 -12.19 33.51 14.24
CA PRO A 17 -12.27 32.26 13.51
C PRO A 17 -11.29 32.34 12.34
N PRO A 18 -10.46 31.30 12.10
CA PRO A 18 -9.56 31.31 10.96
C PRO A 18 -10.39 31.61 9.71
N ALA A 19 -9.93 32.55 8.90
CA ALA A 19 -10.54 32.82 7.61
C ALA A 19 -10.77 31.49 6.91
N ALA A 20 -11.98 31.25 6.41
CA ALA A 20 -12.26 30.07 5.60
C ALA A 20 -11.14 29.98 4.55
N PRO A 21 -10.40 28.86 4.48
CA PRO A 21 -9.29 28.77 3.54
C PRO A 21 -9.88 28.98 2.16
N ALA A 22 -9.39 30.02 1.46
CA ALA A 22 -9.61 30.14 0.03
C ALA A 22 -9.34 28.77 -0.57
N ALA A 23 -10.26 28.24 -1.38
CA ALA A 23 -10.03 27.02 -2.14
C ALA A 23 -8.60 27.10 -2.69
N ARG A 24 -7.69 26.21 -2.26
CA ARG A 24 -6.28 26.29 -2.63
C ARG A 24 -6.24 26.49 -4.14
N ALA A 25 -5.72 27.63 -4.58
CA ALA A 25 -5.57 27.92 -5.99
C ALA A 25 -4.83 26.75 -6.64
N ASN A 26 -5.15 26.43 -7.90
CA ASN A 26 -4.42 25.41 -8.63
C ASN A 26 -2.91 25.67 -8.48
N PRO A 27 -2.12 24.65 -8.14
CA PRO A 27 -0.71 24.84 -7.86
C PRO A 27 -0.03 25.51 -9.05
N THR A 28 0.61 26.64 -8.81
CA THR A 28 1.49 27.28 -9.79
C THR A 28 2.79 26.49 -9.83
N PHE A 29 3.20 26.08 -11.03
CA PHE A 29 4.44 25.35 -11.25
C PHE A 29 5.59 26.32 -11.60
N PRO A 30 6.84 26.01 -11.20
CA PRO A 30 7.28 24.83 -10.44
C PRO A 30 6.87 24.87 -8.97
N LEU A 31 6.62 23.70 -8.37
CA LEU A 31 6.35 23.58 -6.94
C LEU A 31 7.60 23.96 -6.14
N GLU A 32 7.47 24.98 -5.30
CA GLU A 32 8.53 25.39 -4.39
C GLU A 32 8.47 24.59 -3.08
N PHE A 33 9.50 23.79 -2.84
CA PHE A 33 9.61 23.02 -1.60
C PHE A 33 10.45 23.79 -0.56
N HIS A 34 9.78 24.50 0.34
CA HIS A 34 10.44 25.21 1.42
C HIS A 34 10.80 24.26 2.57
N LYS A 35 12.04 24.37 3.09
CA LYS A 35 12.40 23.72 4.34
C LYS A 35 11.53 24.27 5.47
N ARG A 36 10.67 23.42 6.04
CA ARG A 36 9.79 23.79 7.15
C ARG A 36 10.62 23.94 8.42
N ARG A 37 10.44 25.04 9.16
CA ARG A 37 11.06 25.24 10.47
C ARG A 37 10.39 24.36 11.52
N LYS A 38 11.19 23.77 12.42
CA LYS A 38 10.72 22.93 13.52
C LYS A 38 10.17 23.83 14.64
N GLY A 39 8.93 23.61 15.04
CA GLY A 39 8.27 24.38 16.11
C GLY A 39 8.59 23.86 17.51
N VAL A 40 8.18 24.58 18.56
CA VAL A 40 8.38 24.16 19.97
C VAL A 40 7.76 22.79 20.26
N GLY A 41 6.56 22.52 19.73
CA GLY A 41 5.89 21.23 19.89
C GLY A 41 6.69 20.04 19.34
N TYR A 42 7.51 20.25 18.30
CA TYR A 42 8.39 19.21 17.78
C TYR A 42 9.46 18.85 18.82
N TYR A 43 10.11 19.84 19.43
CA TYR A 43 11.16 19.60 20.43
C TYR A 43 10.62 18.99 21.71
N LEU A 44 9.41 19.38 22.14
CA LEU A 44 8.74 18.73 23.27
C LEU A 44 8.46 17.26 22.99
N ALA A 45 7.90 16.94 21.81
CA ALA A 45 7.65 15.56 21.41
C ALA A 45 8.95 14.77 21.27
N LEU A 46 10.01 15.39 20.75
CA LEU A 46 11.34 14.78 20.65
C LEU A 46 11.92 14.45 22.03
N ALA A 47 11.72 15.31 23.03
CA ALA A 47 12.14 15.05 24.40
C ALA A 47 11.38 13.85 24.98
N VAL A 48 10.05 13.77 24.79
CA VAL A 48 9.23 12.63 25.23
C VAL A 48 9.69 11.33 24.56
N VAL A 49 9.91 11.35 23.24
CA VAL A 49 10.46 10.21 22.50
C VAL A 49 11.84 9.85 23.04
N GLY A 50 12.72 10.83 23.27
CA GLY A 50 14.03 10.63 23.86
C GLY A 50 13.94 9.85 25.19
N VAL A 51 13.09 10.29 26.11
CA VAL A 51 12.89 9.63 27.42
C VAL A 51 12.42 8.18 27.25
N VAL A 52 11.40 7.94 26.43
CA VAL A 52 10.86 6.59 26.21
C VAL A 52 11.94 5.66 25.64
N PHE A 53 12.71 6.13 24.66
CA PHE A 53 13.70 5.30 23.96
C PHE A 53 15.06 5.24 24.68
N SER A 54 15.28 6.07 25.71
CA SER A 54 16.44 5.96 26.60
C SER A 54 16.31 4.83 27.63
N SER A 55 15.13 4.21 27.79
CA SER A 55 14.90 3.18 28.82
C SER A 55 15.84 1.99 28.72
N THR A 56 16.22 1.58 27.50
CA THR A 56 17.17 0.48 27.29
C THR A 56 18.57 0.82 27.83
N TRP A 57 19.02 2.06 27.66
CA TRP A 57 20.31 2.51 28.19
C TRP A 57 20.27 2.66 29.72
N VAL A 58 19.14 3.11 30.26
CA VAL A 58 18.90 3.14 31.71
C VAL A 58 18.92 1.70 32.28
N ALA A 59 18.31 0.74 31.59
CA ALA A 59 18.36 -0.68 31.96
C ALA A 59 19.80 -1.21 31.95
N ALA A 60 20.59 -0.91 30.91
CA ALA A 60 22.00 -1.29 30.86
C ALA A 60 22.79 -0.68 32.04
N ALA A 61 22.58 0.60 32.35
CA ALA A 61 23.20 1.26 33.50
C ALA A 61 22.76 0.62 34.84
N TRP A 62 21.50 0.21 34.96
CA TRP A 62 20.99 -0.50 36.15
C TRP A 62 21.68 -1.84 36.37
N ILE A 63 21.94 -2.61 35.30
CA ILE A 63 22.68 -3.88 35.38
C ILE A 63 24.09 -3.64 35.94
N VAL A 64 24.79 -2.62 35.43
CA VAL A 64 26.14 -2.25 35.91
C VAL A 64 26.09 -1.82 37.37
N TRP A 65 25.15 -0.94 37.74
CA TRP A 65 24.99 -0.49 39.12
C TRP A 65 24.71 -1.67 40.07
N TYR A 66 23.82 -2.58 39.68
CA TYR A 66 23.47 -3.74 40.50
C TYR A 66 24.67 -4.67 40.69
N ALA A 67 25.49 -4.86 39.64
CA ALA A 67 26.70 -5.67 39.71
C ALA A 67 27.74 -5.10 40.69
N VAL A 68 27.86 -3.77 40.78
CA VAL A 68 28.85 -3.08 41.62
C VAL A 68 28.37 -2.86 43.06
N ARG A 69 27.11 -2.46 43.26
CA ARG A 69 26.58 -2.07 44.58
C ARG A 69 25.25 -2.72 44.96
N GLY A 70 24.50 -3.24 44.00
CA GLY A 70 23.15 -3.77 44.25
C GLY A 70 23.13 -4.99 45.15
N LYS A 71 24.21 -5.80 45.14
CA LYS A 71 24.34 -7.01 45.97
C LYS A 71 24.39 -6.75 47.47
N ASP A 72 24.81 -5.55 47.87
CA ASP A 72 24.95 -5.17 49.27
C ASP A 72 23.65 -4.59 49.86
N VAL A 73 22.64 -4.32 49.01
CA VAL A 73 21.34 -3.80 49.43
C VAL A 73 20.50 -4.93 50.03
N ARG A 74 20.10 -4.77 51.29
CA ARG A 74 19.33 -5.78 52.05
C ARG A 74 17.87 -5.36 52.24
N GLY A 75 17.05 -6.31 52.69
CA GLY A 75 15.64 -6.09 52.98
C GLY A 75 14.79 -5.89 51.72
N VAL A 76 13.65 -5.20 51.85
CA VAL A 76 12.69 -4.95 50.76
C VAL A 76 13.37 -4.25 49.57
N SER A 77 14.28 -3.31 49.83
CA SER A 77 15.02 -2.61 48.78
C SER A 77 15.94 -3.55 47.98
N GLY A 78 16.49 -4.59 48.60
CA GLY A 78 17.28 -5.61 47.91
C GLY A 78 16.42 -6.46 46.97
N VAL A 79 15.21 -6.83 47.41
CA VAL A 79 14.24 -7.55 46.57
C VAL A 79 13.81 -6.69 45.37
N LEU A 80 13.49 -5.41 45.58
CA LEU A 80 13.14 -4.49 44.50
C LEU A 80 14.32 -4.27 43.53
N ALA A 81 15.54 -4.17 44.05
CA ALA A 81 16.73 -4.06 43.21
C ALA A 81 16.95 -5.29 42.32
N PHE A 82 16.70 -6.49 42.86
CA PHE A 82 16.77 -7.74 42.11
C PHE A 82 15.67 -7.84 41.05
N ILE A 83 14.42 -7.47 41.37
CA ILE A 83 13.34 -7.40 40.37
C ILE A 83 13.71 -6.42 39.25
N GLY A 84 14.25 -5.25 39.61
CA GLY A 84 14.76 -4.27 38.67
C GLY A 84 15.86 -4.84 37.76
N LEU A 85 16.78 -5.64 38.31
CA LEU A 85 17.79 -6.35 37.52
C LEU A 85 17.15 -7.30 36.51
N VAL A 86 16.18 -8.12 36.92
CA VAL A 86 15.51 -9.07 36.01
C VAL A 86 14.83 -8.34 34.85
N VAL A 87 14.11 -7.25 35.14
CA VAL A 87 13.47 -6.41 34.11
C VAL A 87 14.53 -5.79 33.20
N ALA A 88 15.62 -5.27 33.76
CA ALA A 88 16.69 -4.64 33.00
C ALA A 88 17.41 -5.63 32.06
N VAL A 89 17.68 -6.86 32.54
CA VAL A 89 18.25 -7.93 31.73
C VAL A 89 17.30 -8.32 30.60
N ALA A 90 16.01 -8.48 30.89
CA ALA A 90 15.01 -8.80 29.87
C ALA A 90 14.93 -7.70 28.79
N GLU A 91 14.95 -6.43 29.18
CA GLU A 91 14.97 -5.28 28.28
C GLU A 91 16.20 -5.28 27.36
N VAL A 92 17.41 -5.51 27.91
CA VAL A 92 18.65 -5.56 27.12
C VAL A 92 18.69 -6.76 26.18
N LEU A 93 18.26 -7.95 26.63
CA LEU A 93 18.15 -9.13 25.77
C LEU A 93 17.15 -8.90 24.64
N PHE A 94 16.02 -8.27 24.94
CA PHE A 94 15.01 -7.93 23.94
C PHE A 94 15.51 -6.89 22.93
N PHE A 95 16.32 -5.92 23.36
CA PHE A 95 17.01 -5.00 22.47
C PHE A 95 17.96 -5.73 21.51
N LEU A 96 18.77 -6.67 22.03
CA LEU A 96 19.67 -7.49 21.19
C LEU A 96 18.89 -8.34 20.19
N TYR A 97 17.77 -8.94 20.63
CA TYR A 97 16.86 -9.69 19.75
C TYR A 97 16.31 -8.81 18.61
N GLN A 98 15.84 -7.59 18.92
CA GLN A 98 15.40 -6.66 17.89
C GLN A 98 16.54 -6.27 16.94
N ARG A 99 17.76 -6.06 17.43
CA ARG A 99 18.93 -5.78 16.57
C ARG A 99 19.23 -6.92 15.62
N TYR A 100 19.08 -8.17 16.08
CA TYR A 100 19.18 -9.36 15.24
C TYR A 100 18.07 -9.42 14.18
N ILE A 101 16.81 -9.13 14.52
CA ILE A 101 15.74 -9.06 13.52
C ILE A 101 16.04 -7.96 12.50
N ILE A 102 16.45 -6.77 12.98
CA ILE A 102 16.75 -5.63 12.13
C ILE A 102 17.82 -6.00 11.11
N SER A 103 18.85 -6.77 11.48
CA SER A 103 19.88 -7.20 10.52
C SER A 103 19.36 -8.19 9.47
N ILE A 104 18.36 -9.02 9.80
CA ILE A 104 17.73 -9.93 8.85
C ILE A 104 16.89 -9.17 7.83
N ILE A 105 16.05 -8.23 8.28
CA ILE A 105 15.11 -7.51 7.40
C ILE A 105 15.80 -6.50 6.48
N GLN A 106 17.07 -6.17 6.71
CA GLN A 106 17.82 -5.28 5.81
C GLN A 106 18.01 -5.88 4.41
N ARG A 107 17.89 -7.21 4.25
CA ARG A 107 17.98 -7.87 2.94
C ARG A 107 16.95 -7.27 1.97
N PRO A 108 17.32 -6.89 0.74
CA PRO A 108 16.38 -6.36 -0.25
C PRO A 108 15.25 -7.35 -0.54
N ALA A 109 14.11 -6.81 -0.99
CA ALA A 109 13.00 -7.63 -1.47
C ALA A 109 13.41 -8.49 -2.68
N PRO A 110 12.80 -9.67 -2.87
CA PRO A 110 13.00 -10.46 -4.08
C PRO A 110 12.49 -9.70 -5.32
N PRO A 111 12.93 -10.07 -6.54
CA PRO A 111 12.45 -9.48 -7.78
C PRO A 111 10.92 -9.53 -7.89
N SER A 112 10.36 -8.65 -8.71
CA SER A 112 8.92 -8.62 -8.98
C SER A 112 8.44 -9.97 -9.51
N THR A 113 7.30 -10.45 -9.02
CA THR A 113 6.64 -11.66 -9.55
C THR A 113 5.74 -11.36 -10.73
N LEU A 114 5.59 -10.09 -11.10
CA LEU A 114 4.78 -9.67 -12.25
C LEU A 114 5.44 -10.10 -13.56
N THR A 115 4.62 -10.52 -14.49
CA THR A 115 5.06 -10.74 -15.87
C THR A 115 5.45 -9.40 -16.52
N PRO A 116 6.36 -9.40 -17.51
CA PRO A 116 6.71 -8.20 -18.28
C PRO A 116 5.48 -7.48 -18.86
N ASP A 117 4.49 -8.24 -19.31
CA ASP A 117 3.23 -7.73 -19.87
C ASP A 117 2.38 -6.99 -18.82
N GLU A 118 2.27 -7.52 -17.61
CA GLU A 118 1.56 -6.88 -16.50
C GLU A 118 2.27 -5.58 -16.07
N CYS A 119 3.60 -5.60 -15.99
CA CYS A 119 4.40 -4.40 -15.72
C CYS A 119 4.19 -3.33 -16.79
N ARG A 120 4.21 -3.73 -18.08
CA ARG A 120 3.95 -2.83 -19.21
C ARG A 120 2.55 -2.23 -19.13
N ALA A 121 1.52 -3.05 -18.95
CA ALA A 121 0.14 -2.60 -18.88
C ALA A 121 -0.05 -1.59 -17.75
N PHE A 122 0.54 -1.85 -16.58
CA PHE A 122 0.54 -0.93 -15.45
C PHE A 122 1.24 0.39 -15.78
N PHE A 123 2.44 0.33 -16.37
CA PHE A 123 3.24 1.51 -16.70
C PHE A 123 2.56 2.39 -17.76
N ILE A 124 2.00 1.79 -18.82
CA ILE A 124 1.23 2.52 -19.84
C ILE A 124 0.01 3.20 -19.20
N LYS A 125 -0.74 2.47 -18.38
CA LYS A 125 -1.91 3.01 -17.68
C LYS A 125 -1.54 4.18 -16.78
N MET A 126 -0.41 4.10 -16.07
CA MET A 126 0.15 5.20 -15.29
C MET A 126 0.45 6.43 -16.17
N LEU A 127 1.13 6.25 -17.32
CA LEU A 127 1.44 7.36 -18.23
C LEU A 127 0.17 8.00 -18.82
N GLN A 128 -0.89 7.21 -19.01
CA GLN A 128 -2.19 7.69 -19.49
C GLN A 128 -3.00 8.48 -18.46
N THR A 129 -2.61 8.46 -17.19
CA THR A 129 -3.31 9.25 -16.17
C THR A 129 -3.22 10.74 -16.44
N GLY A 130 -4.38 11.42 -16.33
CA GLY A 130 -4.51 12.85 -16.60
C GLY A 130 -4.48 13.26 -18.08
N MET A 131 -4.59 12.32 -19.01
CA MET A 131 -4.58 12.59 -20.46
C MET A 131 -5.97 12.67 -21.12
N THR A 132 -7.06 12.81 -20.35
CA THR A 132 -8.45 12.80 -20.88
C THR A 132 -8.65 13.76 -22.06
N ASP A 133 -9.40 13.30 -23.06
CA ASP A 133 -9.48 13.69 -24.48
C ASP A 133 -9.71 15.18 -24.86
N ASP A 134 -8.82 16.08 -24.45
CA ASP A 134 -8.69 17.39 -25.10
C ASP A 134 -7.54 17.35 -26.11
N ALA A 135 -7.80 16.71 -27.26
CA ALA A 135 -6.93 16.69 -28.42
C ALA A 135 -6.93 18.07 -29.12
N GLY A 136 -6.17 19.01 -28.57
CA GLY A 136 -5.95 20.33 -29.15
C GLY A 136 -4.47 20.67 -29.23
N GLY A 137 -3.79 20.17 -30.28
CA GLY A 137 -2.42 20.56 -30.62
C GLY A 137 -1.38 19.47 -30.33
N ALA A 138 -1.23 18.51 -31.25
CA ALA A 138 -0.11 17.58 -31.26
C ALA A 138 0.58 17.68 -32.62
N GLU A 139 1.89 18.00 -32.63
CA GLU A 139 2.74 17.85 -33.80
C GLU A 139 3.07 16.36 -34.00
N SER A 140 3.03 15.91 -35.27
CA SER A 140 3.30 14.52 -35.65
C SER A 140 4.80 14.27 -35.83
N VAL A 141 5.36 13.35 -35.03
CA VAL A 141 6.61 12.63 -35.31
C VAL A 141 6.39 11.15 -34.92
N PRO A 142 7.30 10.21 -35.28
CA PRO A 142 6.98 8.92 -35.89
C PRO A 142 5.98 8.10 -35.06
N SER A 143 5.13 7.36 -35.76
CA SER A 143 3.90 6.80 -35.22
C SER A 143 4.14 6.07 -33.88
N ALA A 144 3.33 6.34 -32.86
CA ALA A 144 3.34 5.61 -31.60
C ALA A 144 3.25 4.07 -31.79
N SER A 145 2.83 3.61 -32.98
CA SER A 145 2.93 2.21 -33.41
C SER A 145 4.38 1.70 -33.49
N GLU A 146 5.37 2.47 -33.94
CA GLU A 146 6.77 2.00 -34.04
C GLU A 146 7.45 1.85 -32.68
N ILE A 147 7.15 2.75 -31.71
CA ILE A 147 7.65 2.62 -30.33
C ILE A 147 6.94 1.48 -29.60
N GLN A 148 5.65 1.28 -29.90
CA GLN A 148 4.87 0.18 -29.37
C GLN A 148 5.28 -1.18 -29.97
N GLU A 149 5.61 -1.22 -31.26
CA GLU A 149 6.14 -2.39 -31.98
C GLU A 149 7.53 -2.76 -31.47
N ARG A 150 8.45 -1.80 -31.27
CA ARG A 150 9.77 -2.06 -30.65
C ARG A 150 9.67 -2.63 -29.23
N LEU A 151 8.63 -2.24 -28.48
CA LEU A 151 8.36 -2.78 -27.14
C LEU A 151 7.70 -4.17 -27.18
N GLU A 152 6.85 -4.42 -28.19
CA GLU A 152 6.28 -5.75 -28.45
C GLU A 152 7.37 -6.74 -28.90
N ASP A 153 8.26 -6.32 -29.81
CA ASP A 153 9.44 -7.10 -30.24
C ASP A 153 10.39 -7.40 -29.06
N ALA A 154 10.63 -6.43 -28.19
CA ALA A 154 11.43 -6.61 -26.98
C ALA A 154 10.84 -7.66 -26.03
N ILE A 155 9.51 -7.78 -26.01
CA ILE A 155 8.77 -8.70 -25.15
C ILE A 155 8.70 -10.11 -25.76
N ASP A 156 8.54 -10.23 -27.07
CA ASP A 156 8.66 -11.51 -27.76
C ASP A 156 10.05 -12.13 -27.50
N LEU A 157 11.10 -11.31 -27.43
CA LEU A 157 12.42 -11.74 -26.97
C LEU A 157 12.45 -12.19 -25.50
N VAL A 158 11.64 -11.61 -24.58
CA VAL A 158 11.50 -12.11 -23.18
C VAL A 158 10.85 -13.50 -23.16
N ARG A 159 9.87 -13.69 -24.06
CA ARG A 159 9.01 -14.88 -24.08
C ARG A 159 9.76 -16.10 -24.63
N GLU A 160 10.72 -15.89 -25.54
CA GLU A 160 11.60 -16.93 -26.07
C GLU A 160 12.73 -17.35 -25.12
N ASP A 161 13.17 -16.46 -24.21
CA ASP A 161 14.30 -16.70 -23.27
C ASP A 161 13.84 -17.29 -21.91
N SER A 162 12.53 -17.42 -21.69
CA SER A 162 11.98 -18.08 -20.50
C SER A 162 11.95 -19.60 -20.70
N PRO A 163 12.69 -20.42 -19.91
CA PRO A 163 12.61 -21.86 -20.04
C PRO A 163 11.19 -22.32 -19.70
N SER A 164 10.55 -23.02 -20.63
CA SER A 164 9.27 -23.69 -20.42
C SER A 164 9.35 -24.56 -19.17
N SER A 165 8.64 -24.18 -18.12
CA SER A 165 8.45 -25.02 -16.93
C SER A 165 7.49 -26.15 -17.27
N THR A 166 8.00 -27.17 -17.95
CA THR A 166 7.44 -28.51 -17.99
C THR A 166 8.61 -29.47 -17.85
N ASP A 167 9.01 -29.71 -16.61
CA ASP A 167 9.58 -30.97 -16.14
C ASP A 167 9.70 -30.89 -14.62
N VAL A 168 8.62 -31.26 -13.93
CA VAL A 168 8.72 -31.72 -12.54
C VAL A 168 9.00 -33.21 -12.63
N SER A 169 10.25 -33.56 -12.43
CA SER A 169 10.73 -34.92 -12.20
C SER A 169 10.03 -35.54 -10.99
N GLU A 170 9.32 -36.64 -11.22
CA GLU A 170 8.88 -37.59 -10.21
C GLU A 170 10.10 -38.33 -9.62
N ASP A 171 10.19 -38.37 -8.29
CA ASP A 171 11.14 -39.24 -7.59
C ASP A 171 10.64 -40.69 -7.51
N PRO A 172 11.55 -41.69 -7.45
CA PRO A 172 11.27 -43.06 -7.87
C PRO A 172 10.89 -43.98 -6.69
N ALA A 173 10.10 -45.01 -7.00
CA ALA A 173 10.31 -46.43 -6.62
C ALA A 173 8.98 -47.17 -6.42
N SER A 174 8.59 -47.98 -7.41
CA SER A 174 7.80 -49.20 -7.18
C SER A 174 7.78 -50.05 -8.46
N SER A 175 8.67 -51.05 -8.48
CA SER A 175 8.52 -52.38 -9.10
C SER A 175 7.98 -52.56 -10.53
N ALA A 176 8.89 -53.11 -11.36
CA ALA A 176 8.74 -54.34 -12.14
C ALA A 176 7.83 -54.34 -13.38
N THR A 177 8.43 -54.51 -14.58
CA THR A 177 8.56 -55.81 -15.27
C THR A 177 8.84 -55.59 -16.76
N THR A 178 9.90 -56.24 -17.22
CA THR A 178 10.32 -56.57 -18.59
C THR A 178 9.19 -56.91 -19.56
N VAL A 179 9.32 -56.51 -20.84
CA VAL A 179 9.38 -57.43 -22.01
C VAL A 179 9.55 -56.63 -23.31
N VAL A 180 10.45 -57.18 -24.13
CA VAL A 180 10.91 -56.86 -25.49
C VAL A 180 9.80 -57.11 -26.52
N ASP A 181 9.64 -56.30 -27.58
CA ASP A 181 9.94 -56.74 -28.96
C ASP A 181 9.67 -55.69 -30.07
N THR A 182 10.53 -55.86 -31.07
CA THR A 182 10.69 -55.33 -32.43
C THR A 182 9.47 -54.88 -33.25
N SER A 183 9.65 -53.79 -34.01
CA SER A 183 9.71 -53.79 -35.50
C SER A 183 9.45 -52.40 -36.13
N SER A 184 10.44 -51.92 -36.90
CA SER A 184 10.27 -51.01 -38.05
C SER A 184 10.00 -51.88 -39.30
N PRO A 185 9.41 -51.42 -40.45
CA PRO A 185 9.75 -50.14 -41.11
C PRO A 185 8.62 -49.45 -41.91
N THR A 186 8.83 -48.19 -42.33
CA THR A 186 8.91 -47.76 -43.75
C THR A 186 8.70 -46.25 -43.90
N LEU A 187 9.68 -45.60 -44.53
CA LEU A 187 9.60 -44.23 -45.03
C LEU A 187 8.64 -44.15 -46.23
N ARG A 188 7.75 -43.16 -46.23
CA ARG A 188 7.27 -42.49 -47.44
C ARG A 188 7.25 -40.98 -47.25
N HIS A 189 8.12 -40.31 -48.00
CA HIS A 189 8.09 -38.87 -48.22
C HIS A 189 6.81 -38.44 -48.95
N ARG A 190 6.09 -37.46 -48.39
CA ARG A 190 5.25 -36.52 -49.16
C ARG A 190 5.32 -35.13 -48.52
N LYS A 191 5.54 -34.12 -49.37
CA LYS A 191 5.80 -32.70 -49.09
C LYS A 191 4.69 -31.97 -48.29
N PRO A 192 4.99 -30.82 -47.66
CA PRO A 192 4.15 -30.21 -46.63
C PRO A 192 2.98 -29.42 -47.23
N SER A 193 1.78 -29.61 -46.69
CA SER A 193 0.64 -28.71 -46.90
C SER A 193 0.41 -27.89 -45.62
N THR A 194 0.57 -26.59 -45.77
CA THR A 194 0.09 -25.52 -44.90
C THR A 194 -1.28 -25.81 -44.28
N ARG A 195 -1.34 -25.86 -42.95
CA ARG A 195 -2.58 -25.66 -42.19
C ARG A 195 -2.26 -25.09 -40.80
N THR A 196 -2.45 -23.78 -40.72
CA THR A 196 -2.85 -22.96 -39.57
C THR A 196 -3.08 -23.72 -38.26
N ASN A 197 -2.21 -23.50 -37.26
CA ASN A 197 -2.55 -23.76 -35.87
C ASN A 197 -2.98 -22.46 -35.19
N GLU A 198 -4.14 -22.58 -34.57
CA GLU A 198 -4.99 -21.53 -34.04
C GLU A 198 -4.41 -20.89 -32.77
N ALA A 199 -4.79 -19.63 -32.61
CA ALA A 199 -4.37 -18.70 -31.58
C ALA A 199 -4.63 -19.18 -30.15
N SER A 200 -3.62 -18.99 -29.29
CA SER A 200 -3.81 -18.95 -27.85
C SER A 200 -4.65 -17.71 -27.50
N SER A 201 -5.77 -17.96 -26.82
CA SER A 201 -6.76 -16.97 -26.43
C SER A 201 -6.19 -15.99 -25.39
N ALA A 202 -5.66 -14.86 -25.85
CA ALA A 202 -5.39 -13.70 -25.02
C ALA A 202 -6.70 -13.12 -24.45
N HIS A 203 -6.69 -12.91 -23.13
CA HIS A 203 -7.75 -12.31 -22.33
C HIS A 203 -8.09 -10.91 -22.88
N LYS A 204 -9.20 -10.76 -23.60
CA LYS A 204 -9.75 -9.44 -23.95
C LYS A 204 -10.41 -8.83 -22.73
N GLY A 205 -9.61 -8.15 -21.91
CA GLY A 205 -10.14 -7.16 -20.97
C GLY A 205 -10.93 -6.10 -21.74
N THR A 206 -12.04 -5.64 -21.17
CA THR A 206 -12.81 -4.50 -21.67
C THR A 206 -11.94 -3.24 -21.59
N GLY A 207 -11.10 -3.05 -22.59
CA GLY A 207 -10.17 -1.94 -22.67
C GLY A 207 -10.91 -0.66 -22.98
N THR A 208 -10.76 0.31 -22.08
CA THR A 208 -10.77 1.73 -22.46
C THR A 208 -9.94 1.87 -23.74
N PRO A 209 -10.42 2.56 -24.80
CA PRO A 209 -9.64 2.71 -26.02
C PRO A 209 -8.27 3.28 -25.65
N MET A 210 -7.20 2.56 -26.02
CA MET A 210 -5.84 2.98 -25.72
C MET A 210 -5.60 4.34 -26.35
N VAL A 211 -5.52 5.38 -25.52
CA VAL A 211 -5.08 6.71 -25.95
C VAL A 211 -3.65 6.56 -26.46
N LYS A 212 -3.44 6.84 -27.74
CA LYS A 212 -2.10 6.88 -28.33
C LYS A 212 -1.26 7.88 -27.54
N LEU A 213 -0.15 7.41 -26.96
CA LEU A 213 0.74 8.28 -26.21
C LEU A 213 1.46 9.20 -27.21
N HIS A 214 0.94 10.41 -27.40
CA HIS A 214 1.60 11.43 -28.20
C HIS A 214 2.64 12.14 -27.33
N ARG A 215 3.82 12.43 -27.91
CA ARG A 215 4.81 13.26 -27.23
C ARG A 215 4.20 14.62 -26.95
N LEU A 216 4.13 14.99 -25.67
CA LEU A 216 3.60 16.27 -25.27
C LEU A 216 4.65 17.37 -25.51
N ALA A 217 4.20 18.56 -25.84
CA ALA A 217 5.08 19.73 -25.84
C ALA A 217 5.60 19.96 -24.42
N SER A 218 6.86 20.40 -24.27
CA SER A 218 7.43 20.66 -22.94
C SER A 218 6.62 21.68 -22.13
N ALA A 219 5.96 22.63 -22.80
CA ALA A 219 5.11 23.65 -22.18
C ALA A 219 3.66 23.18 -21.92
N ASP A 220 3.28 21.95 -22.30
CA ASP A 220 1.93 21.43 -22.04
C ASP A 220 1.69 21.37 -20.52
N PRO A 221 0.59 21.96 -19.99
CA PRO A 221 0.27 21.90 -18.57
C PRO A 221 0.23 20.48 -17.99
N ARG A 222 -0.19 19.49 -18.78
CA ARG A 222 -0.23 18.07 -18.39
C ARG A 222 1.17 17.47 -18.28
N ALA A 223 2.11 17.92 -19.11
CA ALA A 223 3.51 17.51 -19.04
C ALA A 223 4.18 18.15 -17.82
N ILE A 224 3.97 19.45 -17.61
CA ILE A 224 4.47 20.19 -16.43
C ILE A 224 3.98 19.54 -15.13
N GLU A 225 2.67 19.32 -14.99
CA GLU A 225 2.09 18.70 -13.80
C GLU A 225 2.69 17.31 -13.54
N PHE A 226 2.83 16.49 -14.58
CA PHE A 226 3.39 15.14 -14.46
C PHE A 226 4.86 15.17 -14.00
N ARG A 227 5.70 16.03 -14.62
CA ARG A 227 7.10 16.22 -14.21
C ARG A 227 7.18 16.62 -12.73
N GLU A 228 6.37 17.59 -12.33
CA GLU A 228 6.37 18.15 -10.99
C GLU A 228 6.00 17.13 -9.92
N LYS A 229 5.05 16.24 -10.21
CA LYS A 229 4.71 15.12 -9.34
C LYS A 229 5.81 14.05 -9.32
N MET A 230 6.36 13.70 -10.48
CA MET A 230 7.40 12.68 -10.57
C MET A 230 8.69 13.06 -9.81
N ARG A 231 8.99 14.36 -9.67
CA ARG A 231 10.12 14.86 -8.83
C ARG A 231 10.13 14.30 -7.41
N ASN A 232 8.98 13.90 -6.86
CA ASN A 232 8.91 13.27 -5.54
C ASN A 232 9.84 12.06 -5.41
N TRP A 233 9.91 11.22 -6.45
CA TRP A 233 10.78 10.03 -6.51
C TRP A 233 12.26 10.35 -6.44
N PHE A 234 12.63 11.54 -6.91
CA PHE A 234 14.01 12.03 -7.00
C PHE A 234 14.34 12.99 -5.86
N GLY A 235 13.63 12.89 -4.73
CA GLY A 235 13.86 13.72 -3.56
C GLY A 235 13.49 15.19 -3.76
N ARG A 236 12.49 15.45 -4.61
CA ARG A 236 11.93 16.78 -4.91
C ARG A 236 12.92 17.77 -5.55
N ARG A 237 13.99 17.25 -6.16
CA ARG A 237 14.99 18.05 -6.90
C ARG A 237 14.37 18.76 -8.10
N PRO A 238 14.92 19.90 -8.56
CA PRO A 238 14.50 20.53 -9.81
C PRO A 238 14.57 19.55 -10.98
N TRP A 239 13.59 19.60 -11.89
CA TRP A 239 13.45 18.63 -12.98
C TRP A 239 14.72 18.54 -13.84
N ASP A 240 15.31 19.68 -14.18
CA ASP A 240 16.50 19.78 -15.06
C ASP A 240 17.77 19.14 -14.47
N THR A 241 17.76 18.78 -13.18
CA THR A 241 18.88 18.12 -12.50
C THR A 241 18.78 16.59 -12.49
N ILE A 242 17.70 16.02 -13.04
CA ILE A 242 17.47 14.58 -13.09
C ILE A 242 18.11 14.04 -14.36
N THR A 243 19.12 13.17 -14.23
CA THR A 243 19.87 12.62 -15.36
C THR A 243 19.32 11.28 -15.81
N ARG A 244 19.58 10.92 -17.08
CA ARG A 244 19.16 9.65 -17.69
C ARG A 244 19.54 8.42 -16.86
N PRO A 245 20.78 8.28 -16.33
CA PRO A 245 21.14 7.14 -15.48
C PRO A 245 20.29 7.04 -14.21
N VAL A 246 19.95 8.17 -13.57
CA VAL A 246 19.15 8.17 -12.35
C VAL A 246 17.71 7.69 -12.65
N VAL A 247 17.17 8.05 -13.81
CA VAL A 247 15.85 7.57 -14.27
C VAL A 247 15.88 6.08 -14.59
N LEU A 248 16.92 5.58 -15.25
CA LEU A 248 17.07 4.13 -15.50
C LEU A 248 17.18 3.33 -14.20
N HIS A 249 17.85 3.86 -13.18
CA HIS A 249 17.85 3.27 -11.83
C HIS A 249 16.47 3.25 -11.19
N TRP A 250 15.66 4.31 -11.40
CA TRP A 250 14.27 4.34 -10.93
C TRP A 250 13.42 3.31 -11.68
N LEU A 251 13.51 3.23 -13.01
CA LEU A 251 12.76 2.29 -13.85
C LEU A 251 13.12 0.82 -13.51
N ALA A 252 14.40 0.50 -13.33
CA ALA A 252 14.85 -0.84 -12.94
C ALA A 252 14.21 -1.28 -11.63
N TRP A 253 14.09 -0.36 -10.68
CA TRP A 253 13.42 -0.60 -9.41
C TRP A 253 11.89 -0.66 -9.57
N SER A 254 11.26 0.33 -10.20
CA SER A 254 9.80 0.44 -10.25
C SER A 254 9.16 -0.65 -11.11
N CYS A 255 9.81 -1.07 -12.20
CA CYS A 255 9.27 -2.04 -13.14
C CYS A 255 9.69 -3.48 -12.82
N CYS A 256 10.92 -3.69 -12.33
CA CYS A 256 11.47 -5.04 -12.13
C CYS A 256 11.76 -5.38 -10.66
N ASN A 257 11.72 -4.39 -9.77
CA ASN A 257 12.22 -4.51 -8.40
C ASN A 257 13.68 -4.97 -8.32
N LEU A 258 14.51 -4.54 -9.28
CA LEU A 258 15.93 -4.90 -9.39
C LEU A 258 16.82 -3.67 -9.24
N SER A 259 18.07 -3.90 -8.84
CA SER A 259 19.08 -2.86 -9.03
C SER A 259 19.41 -2.71 -10.52
N TYR A 260 19.79 -1.50 -10.95
CA TYR A 260 20.19 -1.26 -12.34
C TYR A 260 21.32 -2.19 -12.78
N ALA A 261 22.27 -2.51 -11.90
CA ALA A 261 23.39 -3.42 -12.21
C ALA A 261 22.95 -4.88 -12.40
N GLU A 262 21.82 -5.29 -11.85
CA GLU A 262 21.21 -6.60 -12.11
C GLU A 262 20.39 -6.56 -13.38
N ALA A 263 19.56 -5.52 -13.55
CA ALA A 263 18.77 -5.32 -14.75
C ALA A 263 19.62 -5.24 -16.02
N SER A 264 20.78 -4.58 -15.93
CA SER A 264 21.72 -4.45 -17.04
C SER A 264 22.38 -5.75 -17.49
N ARG A 265 22.28 -6.82 -16.71
CA ARG A 265 22.81 -8.14 -17.10
C ARG A 265 21.90 -8.87 -18.06
N SER A 266 20.61 -8.52 -18.08
CA SER A 266 19.63 -9.08 -19.00
C SER A 266 19.41 -8.09 -20.16
N PRO A 267 19.79 -8.46 -21.40
CA PRO A 267 19.52 -7.63 -22.58
C PRO A 267 18.03 -7.29 -22.73
N VAL A 268 17.19 -8.25 -22.33
CA VAL A 268 15.73 -8.15 -22.32
C VAL A 268 15.26 -7.05 -21.37
N GLN A 269 15.72 -7.07 -20.11
CA GLN A 269 15.34 -6.04 -19.14
C GLN A 269 15.85 -4.68 -19.56
N MET A 270 17.06 -4.57 -20.13
CA MET A 270 17.56 -3.31 -20.67
C MET A 270 16.67 -2.74 -21.78
N THR A 271 16.20 -3.59 -22.69
CA THR A 271 15.31 -3.15 -23.77
C THR A 271 13.99 -2.61 -23.22
N LEU A 272 13.42 -3.29 -22.21
CA LEU A 272 12.22 -2.82 -21.49
C LEU A 272 12.46 -1.45 -20.83
N LEU A 273 13.62 -1.26 -20.19
CA LEU A 273 13.96 0.01 -19.52
C LEU A 273 14.14 1.15 -20.51
N GLU A 274 14.81 0.92 -21.64
CA GLU A 274 14.99 1.93 -22.69
C GLU A 274 13.66 2.30 -23.33
N ALA A 275 12.81 1.33 -23.67
CA ALA A 275 11.48 1.62 -24.19
C ALA A 275 10.60 2.36 -23.17
N SER A 276 10.69 2.02 -21.89
CA SER A 276 9.97 2.71 -20.81
C SER A 276 10.47 4.15 -20.64
N LEU A 277 11.78 4.39 -20.82
CA LEU A 277 12.38 5.71 -20.81
C LEU A 277 11.83 6.56 -21.97
N ASP A 278 11.78 6.02 -23.19
CA ASP A 278 11.26 6.73 -24.37
C ASP A 278 9.80 7.18 -24.15
N LEU A 279 8.96 6.30 -23.60
CA LEU A 279 7.57 6.62 -23.25
C LEU A 279 7.48 7.70 -22.17
N LEU A 280 8.40 7.68 -21.20
CA LEU A 280 8.46 8.68 -20.14
C LEU A 280 8.91 10.04 -20.69
N GLU A 281 9.90 10.09 -21.58
CA GLU A 281 10.33 11.31 -22.27
C GLU A 281 9.21 11.87 -23.16
N ALA A 282 8.45 11.00 -23.82
CA ALA A 282 7.27 11.40 -24.58
C ALA A 282 6.20 12.03 -23.67
N ARG A 283 5.91 11.42 -22.52
CA ARG A 283 4.91 11.92 -21.57
C ARG A 283 5.33 13.21 -20.87
N THR A 284 6.62 13.36 -20.60
CA THR A 284 7.18 14.54 -19.93
C THR A 284 7.51 15.65 -20.91
N GLY A 285 7.58 15.40 -22.22
CA GLY A 285 7.91 16.39 -23.24
C GLY A 285 9.37 16.88 -23.19
N THR A 286 10.22 16.24 -22.38
CA THR A 286 11.64 16.59 -22.19
C THR A 286 12.50 15.33 -22.29
N THR A 287 13.71 15.47 -22.82
CA THR A 287 14.72 14.41 -22.78
C THR A 287 15.59 14.55 -21.55
N PHE A 288 16.01 13.45 -20.95
CA PHE A 288 16.89 13.49 -19.79
C PHE A 288 18.35 13.68 -20.22
N PRO A 289 19.10 14.61 -19.59
CA PRO A 289 20.51 14.80 -19.91
C PRO A 289 21.34 13.57 -19.51
N ASP A 290 22.31 13.23 -20.34
CA ASP A 290 23.41 12.34 -19.95
C ASP A 290 24.28 13.05 -18.89
N PRO A 291 24.93 12.30 -17.99
CA PRO A 291 25.78 12.88 -16.96
C PRO A 291 26.91 13.68 -17.62
N ASP A 292 27.23 14.85 -17.05
CA ASP A 292 28.43 15.58 -17.42
C ASP A 292 29.65 14.65 -17.29
N PRO A 293 30.61 14.67 -18.24
CA PRO A 293 31.84 13.90 -18.10
C PRO A 293 32.55 14.36 -16.81
N GLU A 294 32.61 13.48 -15.82
CA GLU A 294 33.31 13.75 -14.55
C GLU A 294 34.74 14.23 -14.87
N PRO A 295 35.24 15.30 -14.24
CA PRO A 295 36.64 15.68 -14.38
C PRO A 295 37.50 14.49 -13.95
N ALA A 296 38.52 14.18 -14.74
CA ALA A 296 39.43 13.06 -14.49
C ALA A 296 40.21 13.26 -13.18
N GLU A 297 39.64 12.88 -12.04
CA GLU A 297 40.32 12.86 -10.74
C GLU A 297 41.03 11.52 -10.52
N GLU A 298 42.23 11.62 -9.91
CA GLU A 298 43.28 10.61 -9.83
C GLU A 298 42.85 9.22 -9.36
N ASP A 299 43.56 8.22 -9.90
CA ASP A 299 43.34 6.77 -9.82
C ASP A 299 43.64 6.15 -8.43
N THR A 300 43.11 6.77 -7.37
CA THR A 300 43.24 6.30 -5.99
C THR A 300 42.26 5.16 -5.69
N HIS A 301 42.60 4.28 -4.75
CA HIS A 301 41.75 3.16 -4.32
C HIS A 301 40.38 3.62 -3.78
N VAL A 302 40.32 4.85 -3.27
CA VAL A 302 39.07 5.52 -2.82
C VAL A 302 38.23 5.98 -4.03
N GLY A 303 38.85 6.42 -5.13
CA GLY A 303 38.18 6.75 -6.39
C GLY A 303 37.60 5.54 -7.13
N ARG A 304 38.19 4.34 -6.98
CA ARG A 304 37.63 3.09 -7.54
C ARG A 304 36.34 2.63 -6.85
N LEU A 305 36.20 2.88 -5.54
CA LEU A 305 34.96 2.63 -4.79
C LEU A 305 33.86 3.67 -5.10
N ALA A 306 34.24 4.84 -5.63
CA ALA A 306 33.32 5.90 -6.06
C ALA A 306 32.81 5.72 -7.50
N ARG A 307 33.55 5.01 -8.37
CA ARG A 307 33.23 4.77 -9.79
C ARG A 307 31.88 4.08 -10.08
N GLY A 308 31.21 3.53 -9.07
CA GLY A 308 29.87 2.93 -9.17
C GLY A 308 28.76 3.70 -8.43
N ARG A 309 29.06 4.86 -7.86
CA ARG A 309 28.06 5.73 -7.22
C ARG A 309 27.94 7.00 -8.01
N VAL A 310 26.98 7.05 -8.93
CA VAL A 310 26.39 8.32 -9.34
C VAL A 310 26.04 9.06 -8.04
N ARG A 311 26.76 10.14 -7.71
CA ARG A 311 26.63 10.92 -6.45
C ARG A 311 25.17 11.31 -6.18
N ASP A 312 24.34 11.32 -7.22
CA ASP A 312 22.92 11.68 -7.19
C ASP A 312 21.92 10.56 -6.86
N VAL A 313 22.32 9.28 -6.95
CA VAL A 313 21.43 8.15 -6.62
C VAL A 313 21.05 8.14 -5.13
N GLY A 314 21.83 8.82 -4.27
CA GLY A 314 21.53 8.90 -2.83
C GLY A 314 20.23 9.63 -2.45
N LYS A 315 19.57 10.31 -3.40
CA LYS A 315 18.25 10.94 -3.18
C LYS A 315 17.11 10.27 -3.97
N LEU A 316 17.41 9.22 -4.73
CA LEU A 316 16.41 8.41 -5.40
C LEU A 316 15.74 7.49 -4.39
N MET A 317 14.42 7.49 -4.35
CA MET A 317 13.64 6.60 -3.50
C MET A 317 13.47 5.23 -4.20
N ARG A 318 13.94 4.16 -3.55
CA ARG A 318 13.71 2.76 -3.97
C ARG A 318 13.23 1.95 -2.78
N LEU A 319 11.95 2.07 -2.46
CA LEU A 319 11.35 1.61 -1.20
C LEU A 319 11.76 0.19 -0.77
N THR A 320 11.77 -0.75 -1.72
CA THR A 320 12.04 -2.18 -1.50
C THR A 320 13.53 -2.57 -1.51
N LEU A 321 14.40 -1.70 -2.03
CA LEU A 321 15.85 -1.91 -2.14
C LEU A 321 16.64 -1.07 -1.14
N ASP A 322 16.13 0.10 -0.77
CA ASP A 322 16.77 0.99 0.19
C ASP A 322 16.78 0.34 1.60
N PRO A 323 17.71 0.72 2.49
CA PRO A 323 17.76 0.20 3.85
C PRO A 323 16.44 0.44 4.60
N VAL A 324 15.95 -0.58 5.32
CA VAL A 324 14.71 -0.46 6.08
C VAL A 324 14.91 0.51 7.24
N ASN A 325 14.17 1.61 7.23
CA ASN A 325 14.16 2.61 8.30
C ASN A 325 13.43 2.08 9.54
N THR A 326 14.15 1.38 10.42
CA THR A 326 13.63 0.82 11.67
C THR A 326 14.42 1.26 12.88
N ARG A 327 13.74 1.32 14.03
CA ARG A 327 14.34 1.61 15.32
C ARG A 327 13.89 0.58 16.34
N THR A 328 14.79 0.22 17.24
CA THR A 328 14.47 -0.63 18.40
C THR A 328 13.53 0.11 19.34
N ARG A 329 12.60 -0.61 19.96
CA ARG A 329 11.68 -0.06 20.96
C ARG A 329 11.84 -0.79 22.28
N PRO A 330 11.55 -0.13 23.42
CA PRO A 330 11.57 -0.80 24.71
C PRO A 330 10.59 -1.98 24.78
N LEU A 331 10.96 -3.04 25.50
CA LEU A 331 10.10 -4.19 25.75
C LEU A 331 8.76 -3.76 26.36
N GLY A 332 8.80 -2.76 27.25
CA GLY A 332 7.61 -2.20 27.89
C GLY A 332 6.55 -1.70 26.90
N VAL A 333 6.94 -1.16 25.73
CA VAL A 333 5.99 -0.70 24.70
C VAL A 333 5.24 -1.87 24.10
N TYR A 334 5.94 -2.95 23.73
CA TYR A 334 5.31 -4.15 23.20
C TYR A 334 4.51 -4.90 24.26
N ALA A 335 4.99 -4.95 25.51
CA ALA A 335 4.28 -5.57 26.63
C ALA A 335 2.98 -4.83 26.96
N ALA A 336 3.00 -3.50 27.05
CA ALA A 336 1.81 -2.68 27.29
C ALA A 336 0.78 -2.87 26.17
N ARG A 337 1.25 -2.88 24.92
CA ARG A 337 0.41 -3.10 23.74
C ARG A 337 -0.19 -4.51 23.72
N ALA A 338 0.59 -5.55 24.07
CA ALA A 338 0.10 -6.92 24.17
C ALA A 338 -0.92 -7.10 25.31
N GLY A 339 -0.68 -6.48 26.46
CA GLY A 339 -1.63 -6.48 27.58
C GLY A 339 -2.94 -5.78 27.23
N MET A 340 -2.87 -4.66 26.51
CA MET A 340 -4.05 -3.95 26.02
C MET A 340 -4.83 -4.76 24.97
N ASP A 341 -4.15 -5.39 24.02
CA ASP A 341 -4.79 -6.29 23.04
C ASP A 341 -5.52 -7.45 23.73
N TRP A 342 -4.88 -8.08 24.72
CA TRP A 342 -5.49 -9.13 25.54
C TRP A 342 -6.73 -8.63 26.28
N TRP A 343 -6.64 -7.46 26.93
CA TRP A 343 -7.75 -6.86 27.66
C TRP A 343 -8.92 -6.49 26.74
N LEU A 344 -8.65 -5.91 25.57
CA LEU A 344 -9.68 -5.57 24.60
C LEU A 344 -10.37 -6.82 24.05
N LYS A 345 -9.61 -7.83 23.63
CA LYS A 345 -10.17 -9.08 23.10
C LYS A 345 -11.02 -9.82 24.13
N ARG A 346 -10.55 -9.94 25.38
CA ARG A 346 -11.28 -10.67 26.42
C ARG A 346 -12.38 -9.87 27.11
N GLY A 347 -12.23 -8.56 27.21
CA GLY A 347 -13.15 -7.68 27.92
C GLY A 347 -14.08 -6.95 26.97
N VAL A 348 -13.54 -6.02 26.19
CA VAL A 348 -14.32 -5.04 25.41
C VAL A 348 -15.01 -5.70 24.20
N TYR A 349 -14.27 -6.40 23.36
CA TYR A 349 -14.78 -7.01 22.14
C TYR A 349 -15.77 -8.14 22.42
N ARG A 350 -15.49 -9.00 23.40
CA ARG A 350 -16.47 -10.01 23.85
C ARG A 350 -17.77 -9.38 24.35
N ARG A 351 -17.72 -8.29 25.11
CA ARG A 351 -18.94 -7.58 25.56
C ARG A 351 -19.71 -6.93 24.40
N MET A 352 -19.03 -6.59 23.31
CA MET A 352 -19.66 -6.10 22.07
C MET A 352 -20.23 -7.24 21.20
N GLY A 353 -20.04 -8.50 21.58
CA GLY A 353 -20.48 -9.67 20.82
C GLY A 353 -19.51 -10.11 19.73
N PHE A 354 -18.24 -9.66 19.77
CA PHE A 354 -17.20 -10.16 18.88
C PHE A 354 -16.50 -11.38 19.45
N GLU A 355 -16.23 -12.33 18.56
CA GLU A 355 -15.40 -13.49 18.81
C GLU A 355 -14.23 -13.53 17.81
N VAL A 356 -13.13 -14.18 18.22
CA VAL A 356 -11.93 -14.31 17.38
C VAL A 356 -12.00 -15.64 16.65
N TYR A 357 -11.92 -15.58 15.33
CA TYR A 357 -11.86 -16.74 14.46
C TYR A 357 -10.57 -16.72 13.63
N ARG A 358 -10.27 -17.86 13.02
CA ARG A 358 -9.13 -18.04 12.13
C ARG A 358 -9.56 -18.81 10.90
N GLU A 359 -9.16 -18.32 9.73
CA GLU A 359 -9.34 -18.97 8.43
C GLU A 359 -7.96 -19.02 7.75
N GLY A 360 -7.40 -20.22 7.59
CA GLY A 360 -5.99 -20.39 7.23
C GLY A 360 -5.07 -19.66 8.21
N ASP A 361 -4.33 -18.67 7.71
CA ASP A 361 -3.43 -17.83 8.49
C ASP A 361 -3.97 -16.43 8.81
N LEU A 362 -5.20 -16.13 8.39
CA LEU A 362 -5.86 -14.86 8.70
C LEU A 362 -6.69 -15.02 9.97
N GLU A 363 -6.33 -14.27 11.02
CA GLU A 363 -7.17 -14.10 12.20
C GLU A 363 -8.16 -12.94 11.95
N TYR A 364 -9.39 -13.05 12.44
CA TYR A 364 -10.40 -12.00 12.28
C TYR A 364 -11.35 -11.97 13.47
N LEU A 365 -11.88 -10.78 13.76
CA LEU A 365 -13.03 -10.63 14.65
C LEU A 365 -14.31 -10.78 13.85
N LEU A 366 -15.26 -11.52 14.40
CA LEU A 366 -16.58 -11.71 13.82
C LEU A 366 -17.65 -11.42 14.88
N ARG A 367 -18.67 -10.67 14.49
CA ARG A 367 -19.92 -10.50 15.22
C ARG A 367 -21.07 -10.80 14.28
N ILE A 368 -21.84 -11.84 14.57
CA ILE A 368 -23.09 -12.15 13.87
C ILE A 368 -24.24 -11.91 14.85
N PRO A 369 -25.17 -10.97 14.55
CA PRO A 369 -26.36 -10.77 15.37
C PRO A 369 -27.24 -12.04 15.39
N PRO A 370 -27.84 -12.41 16.53
CA PRO A 370 -28.65 -13.64 16.64
C PRO A 370 -29.82 -13.71 15.66
N GLU A 371 -30.32 -12.56 15.24
CA GLU A 371 -31.44 -12.44 14.31
C GLU A 371 -31.03 -12.53 12.85
N TRP A 372 -29.73 -12.47 12.55
CA TRP A 372 -29.26 -12.42 11.17
C TRP A 372 -29.38 -13.80 10.51
N THR A 373 -29.93 -13.82 9.29
CA THR A 373 -29.92 -14.98 8.40
C THR A 373 -29.62 -14.52 6.97
N PRO A 374 -29.14 -15.42 6.08
CA PRO A 374 -28.91 -15.07 4.68
C PRO A 374 -30.17 -14.55 3.96
N GLU A 375 -31.37 -14.98 4.37
CA GLU A 375 -32.63 -14.50 3.81
C GLU A 375 -32.93 -13.06 4.21
N LYS A 376 -32.59 -12.68 5.45
CA LYS A 376 -32.75 -11.30 5.93
C LYS A 376 -31.77 -10.34 5.29
N GLN A 377 -30.61 -10.83 4.85
CA GLN A 377 -29.74 -10.02 4.01
C GLN A 377 -30.47 -9.61 2.72
N ASP A 378 -31.14 -10.55 2.05
CA ASP A 378 -31.85 -10.29 0.80
C ASP A 378 -33.08 -9.40 0.97
N SER A 379 -33.86 -9.62 2.04
CA SER A 379 -35.13 -8.92 2.26
C SER A 379 -34.99 -7.57 2.96
N GLU A 380 -34.14 -7.49 3.99
CA GLU A 380 -34.02 -6.31 4.87
C GLU A 380 -32.73 -5.50 4.61
N GLY A 381 -31.85 -5.96 3.72
CA GLY A 381 -30.58 -5.30 3.43
C GLY A 381 -29.59 -5.34 4.59
N TRP A 382 -29.66 -6.38 5.43
CA TRP A 382 -28.73 -6.60 6.55
C TRP A 382 -27.39 -7.14 6.06
N ASP A 383 -26.76 -6.37 5.17
CA ASP A 383 -25.53 -6.73 4.49
C ASP A 383 -24.37 -6.88 5.49
N PRO A 384 -23.58 -7.96 5.41
CA PRO A 384 -22.34 -8.13 6.15
C PRO A 384 -21.32 -7.05 5.81
N ILE A 385 -20.65 -6.52 6.82
CA ILE A 385 -19.68 -5.43 6.67
C ILE A 385 -18.27 -5.91 7.03
N VAL A 386 -17.34 -5.76 6.10
CA VAL A 386 -15.91 -6.01 6.32
C VAL A 386 -15.20 -4.69 6.60
N TYR A 387 -14.77 -4.49 7.84
CA TYR A 387 -13.98 -3.32 8.23
C TYR A 387 -12.48 -3.65 8.21
N ILE A 388 -11.72 -3.00 7.32
CA ILE A 388 -10.27 -3.17 7.18
C ILE A 388 -9.54 -1.94 7.71
N HIS A 389 -8.86 -2.09 8.84
CA HIS A 389 -8.18 -1.00 9.51
C HIS A 389 -6.81 -0.64 8.88
N GLY A 390 -6.36 0.59 9.14
CA GLY A 390 -5.04 1.09 8.72
C GLY A 390 -3.89 0.73 9.68
N LEU A 391 -2.70 1.29 9.41
CA LEU A 391 -1.49 1.12 10.22
C LEU A 391 -1.66 1.71 11.63
N GLY A 392 -1.02 1.13 12.65
CA GLY A 392 -0.89 1.76 13.96
C GLY A 392 -0.70 0.74 15.08
N PHE A 393 -1.23 1.04 16.25
CA PHE A 393 -1.22 0.12 17.41
C PHE A 393 -2.18 -1.08 17.23
N GLY A 394 -2.65 -1.36 16.01
CA GLY A 394 -3.65 -2.38 15.69
C GLY A 394 -5.06 -2.03 16.15
N LEU A 395 -5.87 -3.05 16.44
CA LEU A 395 -7.22 -2.88 17.01
C LEU A 395 -7.21 -2.21 18.40
N VAL A 396 -6.04 -2.03 19.00
CA VAL A 396 -5.87 -1.28 20.25
C VAL A 396 -6.02 0.23 20.06
N SER A 397 -5.91 0.73 18.83
CA SER A 397 -6.03 2.17 18.60
C SER A 397 -7.42 2.66 19.02
N LEU A 398 -7.46 3.77 19.76
CA LEU A 398 -8.71 4.40 20.22
C LEU A 398 -9.66 4.70 19.05
N GLN A 399 -9.10 4.96 17.87
CA GLN A 399 -9.84 5.15 16.64
C GLN A 399 -10.60 3.87 16.22
N ASN A 400 -9.94 2.71 16.21
CA ASN A 400 -10.59 1.44 15.87
C ASN A 400 -11.69 1.08 16.86
N ILE A 401 -11.44 1.25 18.17
CA ILE A 401 -12.46 0.99 19.20
C ILE A 401 -13.69 1.89 18.98
N HIS A 402 -13.48 3.19 18.72
CA HIS A 402 -14.57 4.12 18.48
C HIS A 402 -15.39 3.79 17.23
N VAL A 403 -14.73 3.39 16.14
CA VAL A 403 -15.40 2.95 14.91
C VAL A 403 -16.22 1.70 15.19
N LEU A 404 -15.63 0.67 15.82
CA LEU A 404 -16.33 -0.58 16.12
C LEU A 404 -17.52 -0.36 17.07
N GLN A 405 -17.36 0.48 18.10
CA GLN A 405 -18.47 0.91 18.94
C GLN A 405 -19.58 1.54 18.11
N SER A 406 -19.25 2.49 17.24
CA SER A 406 -20.24 3.20 16.42
C SER A 406 -20.96 2.26 15.46
N LEU A 407 -20.25 1.32 14.84
CA LEU A 407 -20.83 0.29 13.98
C LEU A 407 -21.77 -0.62 14.79
N VAL A 408 -21.36 -1.14 15.94
CA VAL A 408 -22.20 -2.01 16.77
C VAL A 408 -23.48 -1.30 17.25
N HIS A 409 -23.37 -0.04 17.68
CA HIS A 409 -24.53 0.71 18.19
C HIS A 409 -25.49 1.13 17.08
N ARG A 410 -24.97 1.52 15.90
CA ARG A 410 -25.81 2.07 14.81
C ARG A 410 -26.22 1.03 13.77
N LEU A 411 -25.54 -0.11 13.70
CA LEU A 411 -25.79 -1.25 12.80
C LEU A 411 -25.97 -2.55 13.60
N PRO A 412 -26.96 -2.62 14.51
CA PRO A 412 -27.07 -3.74 15.44
C PRO A 412 -27.34 -5.08 14.74
N HIS A 413 -28.01 -5.08 13.58
CA HIS A 413 -28.44 -6.25 12.82
C HIS A 413 -27.47 -6.70 11.72
N ASN A 414 -26.46 -5.90 11.39
CA ASN A 414 -25.47 -6.25 10.38
C ASN A 414 -24.34 -7.10 10.98
N PRO A 415 -23.92 -8.19 10.32
CA PRO A 415 -22.69 -8.89 10.67
C PRO A 415 -21.48 -7.99 10.44
N LEU A 416 -20.50 -8.07 11.36
CA LEU A 416 -19.27 -7.30 11.28
C LEU A 416 -18.06 -8.23 11.26
N ILE A 417 -17.20 -8.05 10.27
CA ILE A 417 -15.94 -8.79 10.08
C ILE A 417 -14.79 -7.80 10.16
N VAL A 418 -13.77 -8.09 10.96
CA VAL A 418 -12.58 -7.24 11.10
C VAL A 418 -11.33 -8.10 11.01
N PRO A 419 -10.66 -8.14 9.84
CA PRO A 419 -9.38 -8.84 9.70
C PRO A 419 -8.34 -8.27 10.68
N ILE A 420 -7.70 -9.13 11.45
CA ILE A 420 -6.58 -8.77 12.32
C ILE A 420 -5.33 -8.81 11.46
N GLN A 421 -4.57 -7.71 11.44
CA GLN A 421 -3.38 -7.58 10.60
C GLN A 421 -2.11 -7.40 11.47
N PRO A 422 -1.47 -8.49 11.95
CA PRO A 422 -0.38 -8.44 12.92
C PRO A 422 0.86 -7.67 12.46
N HIS A 423 1.13 -7.75 11.15
CA HIS A 423 2.28 -7.15 10.48
C HIS A 423 2.25 -5.61 10.47
N ILE A 424 1.07 -4.99 10.58
CA ILE A 424 0.90 -3.52 10.64
C ILE A 424 0.37 -3.00 11.98
N SER A 425 0.41 -3.85 13.01
CA SER A 425 -0.26 -3.60 14.28
C SER A 425 0.67 -3.66 15.49
N MET A 426 1.98 -3.80 15.29
CA MET A 426 2.99 -3.98 16.36
C MET A 426 2.86 -5.27 17.18
N HIS A 427 2.34 -6.36 16.61
CA HIS A 427 2.28 -7.67 17.28
C HIS A 427 3.61 -8.43 17.15
N ILE A 428 4.69 -7.98 17.80
CA ILE A 428 6.02 -8.58 17.60
C ILE A 428 6.09 -10.11 17.89
N PHE A 429 5.24 -10.60 18.80
CA PHE A 429 5.19 -12.01 19.16
C PHE A 429 4.31 -12.87 18.24
N HIS A 430 3.62 -12.27 17.27
CA HIS A 430 2.78 -13.02 16.34
C HIS A 430 3.64 -13.60 15.20
N PRO A 431 3.45 -14.86 14.78
CA PRO A 431 4.26 -15.49 13.72
C PRO A 431 4.26 -14.73 12.39
N ARG A 432 3.13 -14.10 12.05
CA ARG A 432 2.96 -13.25 10.86
C ARG A 432 3.44 -11.80 11.03
N HIS A 433 4.13 -11.43 12.11
CA HIS A 433 4.58 -10.04 12.33
C HIS A 433 5.54 -9.52 11.25
N LEU A 434 6.46 -10.37 10.81
CA LEU A 434 7.44 -10.05 9.76
C LEU A 434 7.09 -10.67 8.40
N LYS A 435 5.92 -11.32 8.31
CA LYS A 435 5.45 -12.03 7.13
C LYS A 435 4.05 -11.53 6.78
N PRO A 436 3.93 -10.35 6.16
CA PRO A 436 2.64 -9.82 5.72
C PRO A 436 1.98 -10.80 4.75
N PRO A 437 0.64 -10.90 4.74
CA PRO A 437 -0.07 -11.73 3.78
C PRO A 437 0.03 -11.14 2.37
N SER A 438 0.12 -12.00 1.37
CA SER A 438 0.08 -11.57 -0.04
C SER A 438 -1.34 -11.15 -0.46
N ARG A 439 -1.45 -10.52 -1.64
CA ARG A 439 -2.75 -10.23 -2.29
C ARG A 439 -3.61 -11.49 -2.36
N GLY A 440 -3.09 -12.56 -2.95
CA GLY A 440 -3.80 -13.82 -3.13
C GLY A 440 -4.17 -14.51 -1.81
N GLU A 441 -3.30 -14.49 -0.80
CA GLU A 441 -3.62 -15.03 0.53
C GLU A 441 -4.78 -14.26 1.19
N THR A 442 -4.75 -12.93 1.09
CA THR A 442 -5.76 -12.06 1.71
C THR A 442 -7.12 -12.23 1.05
N THR A 443 -7.18 -12.19 -0.28
CA THR A 443 -8.44 -12.30 -1.04
C THR A 443 -9.02 -13.71 -0.94
N ALA A 444 -8.18 -14.76 -0.99
CA ALA A 444 -8.63 -16.14 -0.75
C ALA A 444 -9.19 -16.34 0.66
N ALA A 445 -8.52 -15.81 1.70
CA ALA A 445 -8.99 -15.93 3.07
C ALA A 445 -10.33 -15.22 3.30
N ILE A 446 -10.49 -13.98 2.82
CA ILE A 446 -11.75 -13.23 2.98
C ILE A 446 -12.89 -13.91 2.21
N ARG A 447 -12.61 -14.42 1.00
CA ARG A 447 -13.57 -15.19 0.21
C ARG A 447 -14.01 -16.47 0.93
N ALA A 448 -13.06 -17.22 1.53
CA ALA A 448 -13.35 -18.39 2.34
C ALA A 448 -14.19 -18.06 3.58
N ILE A 449 -13.89 -16.94 4.26
CA ILE A 449 -14.70 -16.44 5.39
C ILE A 449 -16.14 -16.16 4.93
N CYS A 450 -16.31 -15.43 3.82
CA CYS A 450 -17.63 -15.08 3.32
C CYS A 450 -18.46 -16.32 2.93
N ALA A 451 -17.82 -17.33 2.34
CA ALA A 451 -18.46 -18.60 2.01
C ALA A 451 -18.84 -19.40 3.27
N ARG A 452 -17.93 -19.51 4.24
CA ARG A 452 -18.13 -20.26 5.49
C ARG A 452 -19.33 -19.76 6.30
N TRP A 453 -19.53 -18.44 6.32
CA TRP A 453 -20.60 -17.81 7.11
C TRP A 453 -21.86 -17.49 6.30
N GLY A 454 -21.91 -17.91 5.02
CA GLY A 454 -23.08 -17.70 4.16
C GLY A 454 -23.31 -16.25 3.72
N PHE A 455 -22.30 -15.38 3.85
CA PHE A 455 -22.34 -13.98 3.39
C PHE A 455 -22.25 -13.88 1.86
N TRP A 456 -21.63 -14.87 1.24
CA TRP A 456 -21.56 -15.01 -0.21
C TRP A 456 -21.74 -16.49 -0.59
N PRO A 457 -22.60 -16.84 -1.57
CA PRO A 457 -22.90 -18.24 -1.90
C PRO A 457 -21.66 -19.00 -2.37
N ALA A 458 -21.40 -20.17 -1.76
CA ALA A 458 -20.27 -21.02 -2.13
C ALA A 458 -20.43 -21.63 -3.54
N GLU A 459 -21.67 -21.76 -4.03
CA GLU A 459 -22.00 -22.29 -5.36
C GLU A 459 -21.54 -21.35 -6.50
N ARG A 460 -21.27 -20.08 -6.19
CA ARG A 460 -20.64 -19.15 -7.15
C ARG A 460 -19.13 -19.39 -7.26
N LEU A 461 -18.48 -19.92 -6.22
CA LEU A 461 -17.05 -20.29 -6.25
C LEU A 461 -16.78 -21.45 -7.22
N SER A 462 -17.70 -22.41 -7.32
CA SER A 462 -17.55 -23.57 -8.20
C SER A 462 -17.84 -23.24 -9.66
N ARG A 463 -18.76 -22.31 -9.95
CA ARG A 463 -19.01 -21.84 -11.32
C ARG A 463 -17.84 -21.04 -11.90
N GLU A 464 -17.13 -20.24 -11.11
CA GLU A 464 -15.95 -19.49 -11.58
C GLU A 464 -14.72 -20.39 -11.81
N SER A 465 -14.55 -21.46 -11.03
CA SER A 465 -13.48 -22.44 -11.25
C SER A 465 -13.69 -23.30 -12.52
N LEU A 466 -14.92 -23.40 -13.02
CA LEU A 466 -15.30 -24.21 -14.20
C LEU A 466 -15.63 -23.36 -15.43
N ALA A 467 -16.08 -22.12 -15.26
CA ALA A 467 -16.37 -21.19 -16.34
C ALA A 467 -15.30 -20.10 -16.39
N GLY A 468 -14.24 -20.34 -17.17
CA GLY A 468 -13.32 -19.26 -17.54
C GLY A 468 -14.11 -18.12 -18.19
N HIS A 469 -14.17 -16.97 -17.50
CA HIS A 469 -14.49 -15.59 -17.91
C HIS A 469 -15.62 -15.28 -18.92
N ASN A 470 -16.35 -16.25 -19.47
CA ASN A 470 -17.31 -16.08 -20.56
C ASN A 470 -18.77 -16.41 -20.17
N ALA A 471 -19.11 -16.35 -18.88
CA ALA A 471 -20.49 -16.50 -18.42
C ALA A 471 -21.16 -15.16 -18.08
N ARG A 472 -21.02 -14.14 -18.96
CA ARG A 472 -21.91 -12.97 -18.95
C ARG A 472 -23.14 -13.28 -19.79
N GLY A 473 -24.09 -14.01 -19.20
CA GLY A 473 -25.33 -14.33 -19.90
C GLY A 473 -26.11 -15.47 -19.28
N SER A 474 -26.57 -15.32 -18.03
CA SER A 474 -27.80 -16.00 -17.63
C SER A 474 -28.55 -15.12 -16.66
N ASN A 475 -29.69 -14.62 -17.12
CA ASN A 475 -30.66 -13.82 -16.39
C ASN A 475 -31.46 -14.78 -15.49
N VAL A 476 -30.82 -15.28 -14.43
CA VAL A 476 -31.49 -16.02 -13.36
C VAL A 476 -31.48 -15.10 -12.15
N ASP A 477 -32.67 -14.74 -11.66
CA ASP A 477 -32.95 -13.98 -10.43
C ASP A 477 -32.22 -14.57 -9.22
N SER A 478 -30.92 -14.33 -9.17
CA SER A 478 -30.07 -14.80 -8.10
C SER A 478 -30.04 -13.71 -7.04
N PRO A 479 -30.28 -14.05 -5.75
CA PRO A 479 -30.37 -13.06 -4.69
C PRO A 479 -29.11 -12.17 -4.62
N ARG A 480 -29.33 -10.91 -4.23
CA ARG A 480 -28.34 -9.82 -4.13
C ARG A 480 -27.45 -10.01 -2.90
N ARG A 481 -26.89 -11.19 -2.69
CA ARG A 481 -26.00 -11.49 -1.57
C ARG A 481 -24.60 -11.00 -1.89
N GLY A 482 -23.91 -10.47 -0.90
CA GLY A 482 -22.55 -9.94 -1.00
C GLY A 482 -22.15 -9.19 0.26
N ILE A 483 -21.03 -8.50 0.22
CA ILE A 483 -20.48 -7.78 1.37
C ILE A 483 -20.34 -6.30 1.09
N VAL A 484 -20.44 -5.49 2.14
CA VAL A 484 -20.05 -4.09 2.10
C VAL A 484 -18.65 -3.97 2.69
N VAL A 485 -17.71 -3.38 1.95
CA VAL A 485 -16.33 -3.24 2.42
C VAL A 485 -16.07 -1.80 2.82
N PHE A 486 -15.55 -1.63 4.03
CA PHE A 486 -15.22 -0.34 4.63
C PHE A 486 -13.76 -0.36 5.06
N SER A 487 -12.94 0.56 4.57
CA SER A 487 -11.52 0.58 4.89
C SER A 487 -10.98 1.98 5.15
N HIS A 488 -9.94 2.05 5.97
CA HIS A 488 -9.26 3.29 6.31
C HIS A 488 -7.75 3.21 6.00
N SER A 489 -7.17 4.28 5.44
CA SER A 489 -5.73 4.42 5.27
C SER A 489 -5.13 3.21 4.54
N ASN A 490 -4.07 2.59 5.08
CA ASN A 490 -3.44 1.38 4.53
C ASN A 490 -4.40 0.18 4.38
N GLY A 491 -5.52 0.13 5.12
CA GLY A 491 -6.53 -0.91 4.92
C GLY A 491 -7.18 -0.86 3.53
N SER A 492 -7.10 0.28 2.85
CA SER A 492 -7.54 0.41 1.46
C SER A 492 -6.75 -0.47 0.48
N ILE A 493 -5.53 -0.90 0.82
CA ILE A 493 -4.75 -1.83 -0.01
C ILE A 493 -5.46 -3.18 -0.13
N ALA A 494 -5.79 -3.81 1.00
CA ALA A 494 -6.52 -5.08 1.01
C ALA A 494 -7.94 -4.92 0.44
N HIS A 495 -8.58 -3.76 0.61
CA HIS A 495 -9.84 -3.44 -0.06
C HIS A 495 -9.67 -3.39 -1.59
N GLY A 496 -8.63 -2.71 -2.09
CA GLY A 496 -8.30 -2.66 -3.52
C GLY A 496 -8.01 -4.04 -4.10
N TRP A 497 -7.33 -4.91 -3.34
CA TRP A 497 -7.12 -6.31 -3.74
C TRP A 497 -8.44 -7.07 -3.88
N LEU A 498 -9.39 -6.91 -2.96
CA LEU A 498 -10.72 -7.51 -3.08
C LEU A 498 -11.48 -6.98 -4.29
N ILE A 499 -11.38 -5.68 -4.58
CA ILE A 499 -11.98 -5.08 -5.77
C ILE A 499 -11.44 -5.71 -7.05
N LYS A 500 -10.13 -5.98 -7.11
CA LYS A 500 -9.50 -6.56 -8.30
C LYS A 500 -9.75 -8.06 -8.45
N ASP A 501 -9.72 -8.81 -7.35
CA ASP A 501 -9.78 -10.29 -7.38
C ASP A 501 -11.20 -10.85 -7.24
N CYS A 502 -12.08 -10.16 -6.53
CA CYS A 502 -13.45 -10.61 -6.22
C CYS A 502 -14.48 -9.45 -6.30
N PRO A 503 -14.54 -8.69 -7.41
CA PRO A 503 -15.44 -7.54 -7.54
C PRO A 503 -16.92 -7.90 -7.37
N GLU A 504 -17.32 -9.10 -7.79
CA GLU A 504 -18.69 -9.61 -7.72
C GLU A 504 -19.20 -9.78 -6.29
N MET A 505 -18.30 -10.05 -5.33
CA MET A 505 -18.64 -10.20 -3.92
C MET A 505 -19.00 -8.85 -3.26
N ILE A 506 -18.54 -7.73 -3.84
CA ILE A 506 -18.65 -6.41 -3.22
C ILE A 506 -19.93 -5.69 -3.66
N LEU A 507 -20.83 -5.45 -2.71
CA LEU A 507 -22.06 -4.69 -2.93
C LEU A 507 -21.80 -3.18 -2.94
N ARG A 508 -20.98 -2.72 -1.98
CA ARG A 508 -20.65 -1.30 -1.77
C ARG A 508 -19.24 -1.15 -1.18
N SER A 509 -18.54 -0.09 -1.56
CA SER A 509 -17.18 0.24 -1.12
C SER A 509 -17.12 1.60 -0.46
N ALA A 510 -16.70 1.65 0.80
CA ALA A 510 -16.37 2.87 1.53
C ALA A 510 -14.86 2.95 1.80
N LEU A 511 -14.23 4.01 1.31
CA LEU A 511 -12.79 4.26 1.41
C LEU A 511 -12.57 5.58 2.18
N VAL A 512 -11.90 5.54 3.34
CA VAL A 512 -11.59 6.73 4.14
C VAL A 512 -10.10 6.97 4.16
N ASP A 513 -9.69 8.16 3.71
CA ASP A 513 -8.31 8.55 3.49
C ASP A 513 -7.49 7.43 2.83
N PRO A 514 -7.93 6.92 1.65
CA PRO A 514 -7.31 5.75 1.01
C PRO A 514 -5.93 6.05 0.45
N VAL A 515 -4.96 5.18 0.75
CA VAL A 515 -3.59 5.30 0.24
C VAL A 515 -3.41 4.73 -1.17
N VAL A 516 -4.41 4.04 -1.74
CA VAL A 516 -4.30 3.32 -3.02
C VAL A 516 -4.35 4.19 -4.27
N PHE A 517 -4.83 5.44 -4.16
CA PHE A 517 -4.93 6.35 -5.29
C PHE A 517 -3.65 7.15 -5.49
N CYS A 518 -3.31 7.43 -6.76
CA CYS A 518 -2.16 8.24 -7.15
C CYS A 518 -0.82 7.77 -6.55
N LEU A 519 -0.71 6.49 -6.18
CA LEU A 519 0.49 5.92 -5.55
C LEU A 519 1.73 6.17 -6.41
N TRP A 520 1.61 6.02 -7.73
CA TRP A 520 2.68 6.23 -8.69
C TRP A 520 3.32 7.64 -8.67
N GLU A 521 2.68 8.63 -8.06
CA GLU A 521 3.23 9.99 -7.94
C GLU A 521 4.25 10.13 -6.80
N GLY A 522 4.42 9.09 -5.97
CA GLY A 522 5.45 9.03 -4.93
C GLY A 522 5.20 9.87 -3.68
N ASP A 523 4.13 10.68 -3.64
CA ASP A 523 3.79 11.55 -2.50
C ASP A 523 3.61 10.75 -1.20
N VAL A 524 2.81 9.68 -1.24
CA VAL A 524 2.53 8.82 -0.07
C VAL A 524 3.82 8.21 0.48
N CYS A 525 4.65 7.63 -0.39
CA CYS A 525 5.91 7.02 0.02
C CYS A 525 6.91 8.05 0.55
N TYR A 526 7.02 9.20 -0.11
CA TYR A 526 7.90 10.27 0.36
C TYR A 526 7.45 10.73 1.76
N ASN A 527 6.17 11.09 1.91
CA ASN A 527 5.63 11.66 3.14
C ASN A 527 5.67 10.69 4.33
N PHE A 528 5.55 9.38 4.08
CA PHE A 528 5.52 8.34 5.11
C PHE A 528 6.90 7.77 5.45
N CYS A 529 7.74 7.45 4.45
CA CYS A 529 9.00 6.73 4.64
C CYS A 529 10.26 7.61 4.61
N TYR A 530 10.27 8.67 3.80
CA TYR A 530 11.50 9.42 3.47
C TYR A 530 11.55 10.85 4.01
N ARG A 531 10.39 11.46 4.28
CA ARG A 531 10.31 12.84 4.77
C ARG A 531 10.91 12.96 6.16
N GLU A 532 11.74 13.98 6.35
CA GLU A 532 12.18 14.38 7.68
C GLU A 532 11.01 14.99 8.47
N PRO A 533 10.72 14.55 9.70
CA PRO A 533 9.61 15.12 10.47
C PRO A 533 9.92 16.56 10.89
N HIS A 534 8.95 17.47 10.72
CA HIS A 534 9.06 18.88 11.07
C HIS A 534 8.09 19.33 12.17
N ASN A 535 6.96 18.63 12.31
CA ASN A 535 5.96 18.91 13.35
C ASN A 535 5.77 17.73 14.31
N THR A 536 4.97 17.94 15.35
CA THR A 536 4.70 16.94 16.39
C THR A 536 4.08 15.66 15.84
N ILE A 537 3.06 15.78 14.98
CA ILE A 537 2.32 14.63 14.44
C ILE A 537 3.23 13.80 13.53
N GLU A 538 3.98 14.45 12.64
CA GLU A 538 4.96 13.80 11.75
C GLU A 538 6.04 13.07 12.57
N LEU A 539 6.54 13.67 13.65
CA LEU A 539 7.54 13.04 14.51
C LEU A 539 6.97 11.81 15.22
N LEU A 540 5.76 11.91 15.79
CA LEU A 540 5.12 10.78 16.46
C LEU A 540 4.78 9.66 15.47
N LEU A 541 4.27 9.98 14.28
CA LEU A 541 4.02 9.03 13.21
C LEU A 541 5.32 8.33 12.79
N HIS A 542 6.40 9.09 12.57
CA HIS A 542 7.69 8.54 12.21
C HIS A 542 8.20 7.55 13.28
N TRP A 543 8.22 7.98 14.54
CA TRP A 543 8.83 7.22 15.62
C TRP A 543 7.96 6.12 16.19
N PHE A 544 6.64 6.23 16.21
CA PHE A 544 5.75 5.22 16.80
C PHE A 544 5.12 4.28 15.77
N ILE A 545 4.99 4.71 14.52
CA ILE A 545 4.31 3.93 13.47
C ILE A 545 5.31 3.52 12.39
N ALA A 546 5.85 4.48 11.63
CA ALA A 546 6.63 4.19 10.42
C ALA A 546 7.93 3.42 10.70
N SER A 547 8.61 3.70 11.81
CA SER A 547 9.89 3.06 12.17
C SER A 547 9.75 1.77 12.99
N GLU A 548 8.52 1.24 13.15
CA GLU A 548 8.30 -0.02 13.86
C GLU A 548 8.70 -1.22 12.99
N ILE A 549 9.30 -2.25 13.60
CA ILE A 549 9.95 -3.35 12.88
C ILE A 549 8.98 -4.05 11.91
N GLY A 550 7.78 -4.44 12.35
CA GLY A 550 6.79 -5.10 11.48
C GLY A 550 6.23 -4.18 10.41
N ILE A 551 5.79 -2.97 10.79
CA ILE A 551 5.22 -1.99 9.86
C ILE A 551 6.24 -1.62 8.79
N ALA A 552 7.45 -1.27 9.19
CA ALA A 552 8.53 -0.89 8.29
C ALA A 552 8.92 -2.04 7.37
N THR A 553 9.00 -3.28 7.88
CA THR A 553 9.27 -4.46 7.03
C THR A 553 8.16 -4.66 6.01
N SER A 554 6.90 -4.56 6.43
CA SER A 554 5.74 -4.72 5.54
C SER A 554 5.77 -3.71 4.39
N ILE A 555 6.06 -2.44 4.69
CA ILE A 555 6.03 -1.35 3.70
C ILE A 555 7.32 -1.27 2.88
N GLN A 556 8.49 -1.53 3.48
CA GLN A 556 9.78 -1.39 2.79
C GLN A 556 10.33 -2.69 2.23
N ARG A 557 9.66 -3.84 2.39
CA ARG A 557 10.11 -5.12 1.79
C ARG A 557 9.02 -5.90 1.07
N HIS A 558 7.75 -5.62 1.34
CA HIS A 558 6.63 -6.36 0.75
C HIS A 558 5.63 -5.46 0.02
N PHE A 559 6.03 -4.24 -0.31
CA PHE A 559 5.18 -3.31 -1.03
C PHE A 559 5.30 -3.53 -2.54
N ASP A 560 4.19 -3.94 -3.15
CA ASP A 560 4.03 -4.08 -4.60
C ASP A 560 3.20 -2.93 -5.15
N TRP A 561 3.81 -2.11 -6.00
CA TRP A 561 3.20 -0.94 -6.62
C TRP A 561 1.97 -1.28 -7.45
N SER A 562 2.07 -2.32 -8.27
CA SER A 562 1.01 -2.68 -9.20
C SER A 562 -0.19 -3.26 -8.45
N ALA A 563 0.07 -4.09 -7.44
CA ALA A 563 -0.97 -4.72 -6.65
C ALA A 563 -1.69 -3.68 -5.78
N ASN A 564 -0.94 -2.75 -5.19
CA ASN A 564 -1.47 -1.79 -4.21
C ASN A 564 -2.13 -0.57 -4.83
N THR A 565 -1.81 -0.22 -6.08
CA THR A 565 -2.42 0.91 -6.78
C THR A 565 -3.83 0.56 -7.25
N LEU A 566 -4.81 1.41 -6.98
CA LEU A 566 -6.18 1.25 -7.48
C LEU A 566 -6.52 2.38 -8.46
N PHE A 567 -6.86 2.03 -9.69
CA PHE A 567 -7.32 2.98 -10.69
C PHE A 567 -8.84 3.17 -10.62
N HIS A 568 -9.34 4.29 -11.17
CA HIS A 568 -10.76 4.64 -11.07
C HIS A 568 -11.67 3.66 -11.84
N ASP A 569 -11.17 3.10 -12.94
CA ASP A 569 -11.86 2.19 -13.85
C ASP A 569 -11.90 0.75 -13.32
N GLU A 570 -11.07 0.43 -12.32
CA GLU A 570 -11.09 -0.85 -11.62
C GLU A 570 -12.20 -0.92 -10.56
N ILE A 571 -12.75 0.23 -10.13
CA ILE A 571 -13.76 0.29 -9.07
C ILE A 571 -15.15 -0.03 -9.67
N PRO A 572 -15.83 -1.10 -9.22
CA PRO A 572 -17.17 -1.42 -9.66
C PRO A 572 -18.12 -0.29 -9.30
N HIS A 573 -18.87 0.20 -10.29
CA HIS A 573 -19.86 1.26 -10.09
C HIS A 573 -19.27 2.54 -9.47
N ALA A 574 -18.02 2.89 -9.81
CA ALA A 574 -17.31 4.06 -9.30
C ALA A 574 -18.13 5.38 -9.30
N HIS A 575 -18.97 5.55 -10.32
CA HIS A 575 -19.82 6.73 -10.52
C HIS A 575 -21.14 6.71 -9.76
N ASP A 576 -21.50 5.60 -9.11
CA ASP A 576 -22.73 5.46 -8.34
C ASP A 576 -22.47 5.81 -6.86
N PRO A 577 -22.95 6.97 -6.35
CA PRO A 577 -22.73 7.38 -4.96
C PRO A 577 -23.44 6.47 -3.94
N ARG A 578 -24.32 5.57 -4.37
CA ARG A 578 -24.93 4.55 -3.51
C ARG A 578 -24.07 3.29 -3.40
N ARG A 579 -23.09 3.10 -4.29
CA ARG A 579 -22.20 1.93 -4.31
C ARG A 579 -20.76 2.25 -3.99
N THR A 580 -20.31 3.47 -4.21
CA THR A 580 -18.95 3.89 -3.87
C THR A 580 -18.98 5.18 -3.07
N LEU A 581 -18.23 5.20 -1.96
CA LEU A 581 -18.00 6.37 -1.13
C LEU A 581 -16.50 6.52 -0.86
N VAL A 582 -15.96 7.71 -1.12
CA VAL A 582 -14.59 8.09 -0.81
C VAL A 582 -14.62 9.30 0.11
N VAL A 583 -14.06 9.18 1.31
CA VAL A 583 -13.95 10.27 2.29
C VAL A 583 -12.50 10.71 2.36
N LEU A 584 -12.25 12.02 2.29
CA LEU A 584 -10.90 12.61 2.22
C LEU A 584 -10.77 13.81 3.16
N GLY A 585 -9.71 13.81 3.97
CA GLY A 585 -9.25 14.97 4.75
C GLY A 585 -8.26 15.85 4.01
N GLY A 586 -8.54 17.14 3.88
CA GLY A 586 -7.79 18.09 3.06
C GLY A 586 -6.41 18.51 3.61
N GLU A 587 -6.19 18.34 4.91
CA GLU A 587 -4.89 18.61 5.58
C GLU A 587 -4.17 17.29 5.97
N ASP A 588 -4.44 16.22 5.21
CA ASP A 588 -3.76 14.94 5.36
C ASP A 588 -2.24 15.07 5.17
N VAL A 589 -1.47 14.57 6.15
CA VAL A 589 0.00 14.65 6.15
C VAL A 589 0.66 13.52 5.35
N ILE A 590 -0.09 12.48 4.98
CA ILE A 590 0.37 11.29 4.25
C ILE A 590 -0.05 11.42 2.78
N ILE A 591 -1.34 11.63 2.54
CA ILE A 591 -1.95 11.65 1.20
C ILE A 591 -2.12 13.09 0.73
N ASP A 592 -1.80 13.36 -0.55
CA ASP A 592 -2.25 14.60 -1.19
C ASP A 592 -3.75 14.49 -1.55
N ALA A 593 -4.61 14.73 -0.55
CA ALA A 593 -6.06 14.56 -0.69
C ALA A 593 -6.68 15.47 -1.77
N TRP A 594 -6.09 16.64 -2.02
CA TRP A 594 -6.52 17.53 -3.10
C TRP A 594 -6.21 16.92 -4.47
N ARG A 595 -5.02 16.33 -4.64
CA ARG A 595 -4.66 15.61 -5.86
C ARG A 595 -5.55 14.39 -6.10
N VAL A 596 -5.81 13.58 -5.08
CA VAL A 596 -6.73 12.43 -5.17
C VAL A 596 -8.14 12.89 -5.53
N LYS A 597 -8.67 13.93 -4.88
CA LYS A 597 -9.95 14.53 -5.24
C LYS A 597 -9.99 15.00 -6.70
N GLY A 598 -8.95 15.69 -7.16
CA GLY A 598 -8.84 16.17 -8.54
C GLY A 598 -8.76 15.03 -9.56
N TYR A 599 -8.04 13.95 -9.24
CA TYR A 599 -7.99 12.73 -10.04
C TYR A 599 -9.39 12.10 -10.16
N LEU A 600 -10.05 11.78 -9.04
CA LEU A 600 -11.37 11.14 -9.05
C LEU A 600 -12.45 12.03 -9.70
N ASN A 601 -12.40 13.35 -9.51
CA ASN A 601 -13.32 14.30 -10.13
C ASN A 601 -13.20 14.39 -11.66
N ARG A 602 -11.97 14.30 -12.19
CA ARG A 602 -11.72 14.27 -13.65
C ARG A 602 -12.25 12.98 -14.28
N HIS A 603 -12.22 11.90 -13.52
CA HIS A 603 -12.81 10.62 -13.89
C HIS A 603 -14.28 10.47 -13.46
N GLY A 604 -15.01 11.56 -13.26
CA GLY A 604 -16.48 11.53 -13.11
C GLY A 604 -17.01 10.97 -11.78
N MET A 605 -16.20 10.81 -10.74
CA MET A 605 -16.63 10.30 -9.42
C MET A 605 -17.04 11.41 -8.44
N ARG A 606 -17.56 12.54 -8.94
CA ARG A 606 -17.77 13.76 -8.13
C ARG A 606 -18.77 13.55 -6.97
N GLU A 607 -19.83 12.78 -7.21
CA GLU A 607 -20.90 12.54 -6.24
C GLU A 607 -20.50 11.53 -5.17
N SER A 608 -19.52 10.67 -5.47
CA SER A 608 -19.01 9.63 -4.57
C SER A 608 -18.01 10.16 -3.53
N ILE A 609 -17.65 11.46 -3.57
CA ILE A 609 -16.58 12.04 -2.74
C ILE A 609 -17.16 12.93 -1.64
N VAL A 610 -16.79 12.62 -0.39
CA VAL A 610 -16.97 13.50 0.77
C VAL A 610 -15.61 14.09 1.13
N PHE A 611 -15.48 15.40 1.00
CA PHE A 611 -14.22 16.11 1.25
C PHE A 611 -14.38 17.12 2.37
N ASP A 612 -13.57 17.00 3.41
CA ASP A 612 -13.43 18.00 4.47
C ASP A 612 -12.07 18.68 4.32
N SER A 613 -12.07 19.97 3.99
CA SER A 613 -10.84 20.72 3.72
C SER A 613 -9.93 20.88 4.94
N LEU A 614 -10.45 20.77 6.17
CA LEU A 614 -9.71 21.01 7.40
C LEU A 614 -9.34 19.72 8.15
N ALA A 615 -9.95 18.60 7.77
CA ALA A 615 -9.72 17.32 8.41
C ALA A 615 -8.30 16.79 8.14
N ASN A 616 -7.66 16.29 9.20
CA ASN A 616 -6.40 15.54 9.12
C ASN A 616 -6.67 14.06 8.77
N HIS A 617 -5.60 13.33 8.47
CA HIS A 617 -5.64 11.90 8.21
C HIS A 617 -6.36 11.13 9.34
N GLY A 618 -7.41 10.40 9.00
CA GLY A 618 -8.20 9.57 9.89
C GLY A 618 -9.28 10.31 10.70
N GLU A 619 -9.39 11.64 10.58
CA GLU A 619 -10.47 12.39 11.23
C GLU A 619 -11.84 12.09 10.61
N GLY A 620 -11.88 11.63 9.36
CA GLY A 620 -13.09 11.13 8.70
C GLY A 620 -13.74 9.92 9.41
N LEU A 621 -13.03 9.29 10.35
CA LEU A 621 -13.56 8.22 11.21
C LEU A 621 -14.24 8.73 12.49
N ARG A 622 -14.56 10.02 12.59
CA ARG A 622 -15.27 10.64 13.72
C ARG A 622 -16.30 11.65 13.24
N GLY A 623 -17.16 12.09 14.18
CA GLY A 623 -18.13 13.17 13.95
C GLY A 623 -19.07 12.90 12.77
N ASP A 624 -19.45 13.98 12.08
CA ASP A 624 -20.43 13.95 10.98
C ASP A 624 -19.99 13.07 9.80
N ALA A 625 -18.67 12.97 9.54
CA ALA A 625 -18.13 12.13 8.49
C ALA A 625 -18.42 10.63 8.77
N LEU A 626 -18.19 10.18 10.01
CA LEU A 626 -18.54 8.82 10.42
C LEU A 626 -20.05 8.56 10.33
N GLU A 627 -20.89 9.55 10.66
CA GLU A 627 -22.33 9.38 10.53
C GLU A 627 -22.77 9.17 9.08
N ARG A 628 -22.18 9.92 8.15
CA ARG A 628 -22.41 9.76 6.71
C ARG A 628 -21.95 8.39 6.22
N ILE A 629 -20.77 7.95 6.64
CA ILE A 629 -20.27 6.60 6.34
C ILE A 629 -21.29 5.56 6.83
N ILE A 630 -21.76 5.65 8.07
CA ILE A 630 -22.72 4.69 8.61
C ILE A 630 -24.04 4.69 7.83
N LYS A 631 -24.56 5.86 7.41
CA LYS A 631 -25.74 5.95 6.53
C LYS A 631 -25.51 5.26 5.18
N PHE A 632 -24.33 5.47 4.58
CA PHE A 632 -23.93 4.78 3.36
C PHE A 632 -23.83 3.26 3.57
N LEU A 633 -23.27 2.81 4.69
CA LEU A 633 -23.20 1.38 5.06
C LEU A 633 -24.60 0.76 5.28
N LYS A 634 -25.62 1.55 5.62
CA LYS A 634 -27.03 1.09 5.65
C LYS A 634 -27.70 1.02 4.28
N GLY A 635 -27.09 1.59 3.24
CA GLY A 635 -27.73 1.78 1.94
C GLY A 635 -28.75 2.92 1.92
N GLN A 636 -28.64 3.87 2.87
CA GLN A 636 -29.50 5.04 3.00
C GLN A 636 -28.83 6.33 2.44
N ALA A 637 -27.91 6.16 1.48
CA ALA A 637 -27.10 7.23 0.89
C ALA A 637 -27.88 8.10 -0.09
#